data_AF-A0A316HMF2-F1
#
_entry.id   AF-A0A316HMF2-F1
#
_cell.length_a   1.000
_cell.length_b   1.000
_cell.length_c   1.000
_cell.angle_alpha   90.00
_cell.angle_beta   90.00
_cell.angle_gamma   90.00
#
_symmetry.space_group_name_H-M   'P 1'
#
loop_
_entity.id
_entity.type
_entity.pdbx_description
1 polymer ?
#
loop_
_entity_poly.entity_id
_entity_poly.type
_entity_poly.pdbx_seq_one_letter_code
_entity_poly.pdbx_strand_id
1 'polypeptide(L)'
;MEPLRRCDHRLSSRRPLALAGAGLALVLALGATPVMAQTANTTTKYTYDALDRLTQVTDPSGLNTTYQYDGLSNPTATSSPDTGVTARSYDAAGNVLTATDAKGIVVTYTYDAQNRRLSVSYLDSTQNIAYHYDEANSITGCSSSYPVGRLTRIVENTVTTVYCYDAQGRVIEKQQITGTGTATTGYAYTAAGRLSGIVYPSGTMVTYARDSDGRIQSLSVTPPNGTASTAVSSVTYQPFGPVSGYTLGNGQIVSRTYDANYRLTDLTSPAFSLHVARDAMGDITAIGNAPGANPATETYSYDPLYRLTAITEADGSTLESVTYNPTGDRTSKAGSGLATGAYGYNPNTHQLAATGNYARNVDPDGNTTTITAASGNLGFGYSDRNRMVLAQVAGSTVGSYTYDALGERIRKVSGMTSETYSYDEGQQLLSEQGATNRDYVWMDGIPVANVDTSGSTSTLAYVTADQLGTPRAIANASGTTDWSWPYVGNAWGEIAPTGTGYTYNLRFPGQYFDQETGLSNNVRRDYDSSTGRYLQSDPLGLLAGPSTYAYVGGNPLSNIDPMGLDDTACVMNPSLCGWGFMNTPVTSNVSVGINETGSAAILTESTEFGFAADSTPNICFYATTCASAVGLGAGGSVSGAVGVGTGALSSGDVNTAGAGFDLGDAANLGGTVQYDPSSNGFSVSKGYFGGGGGIWGGVLQCRTHYYCARNPPPPPKPPKPKC
;
A
#
# COMPACT_ATOMS: atom_id res chain seq x y z
N MET A 1 -23.77 18.66 64.88
CA MET A 1 -24.25 19.96 65.37
C MET A 1 -24.02 20.97 64.26
N GLU A 2 -25.09 21.35 63.56
CA GLU A 2 -25.15 22.65 62.87
C GLU A 2 -25.51 23.72 63.91
N PRO A 3 -25.08 24.98 63.72
CA PRO A 3 -26.03 25.96 63.16
C PRO A 3 -25.44 27.11 62.29
N LEU A 4 -26.21 27.46 61.25
CA LEU A 4 -26.62 28.80 60.76
C LEU A 4 -25.75 30.06 61.05
N ARG A 5 -25.40 30.84 60.00
CA ARG A 5 -25.96 32.19 59.68
C ARG A 5 -25.27 32.90 58.49
N ARG A 6 -26.10 33.61 57.71
CA ARG A 6 -25.79 34.55 56.59
C ARG A 6 -24.96 35.77 57.02
N CYS A 7 -24.26 36.38 56.05
CA CYS A 7 -24.30 37.84 55.80
C CYS A 7 -23.98 38.17 54.32
N ASP A 8 -24.89 38.92 53.69
CA ASP A 8 -24.78 39.59 52.39
C ASP A 8 -23.91 40.85 52.49
N HIS A 9 -23.28 41.26 51.38
CA HIS A 9 -23.05 42.68 51.07
C HIS A 9 -23.29 42.98 49.58
N ARG A 10 -24.26 43.86 49.33
CA ARG A 10 -24.60 44.51 48.05
C ARG A 10 -23.97 45.91 47.97
N LEU A 11 -24.00 46.45 46.73
CA LEU A 11 -23.85 47.84 46.24
C LEU A 11 -22.44 48.17 45.73
N SER A 12 -22.24 48.74 44.54
CA SER A 12 -23.00 49.83 43.89
C SER A 12 -22.84 49.83 42.36
N SER A 13 -23.90 50.27 41.69
CA SER A 13 -24.02 50.59 40.26
C SER A 13 -23.30 51.89 39.87
N ARG A 14 -23.00 52.04 38.57
CA ARG A 14 -23.22 53.27 37.75
C ARG A 14 -22.89 53.01 36.25
N ARG A 15 -23.91 53.10 35.39
CA ARG A 15 -23.88 53.57 33.97
C ARG A 15 -24.55 54.97 33.97
N PRO A 16 -24.58 55.82 32.91
CA PRO A 16 -24.31 55.58 31.48
C PRO A 16 -23.57 56.73 30.73
N LEU A 17 -23.24 56.54 29.44
CA LEU A 17 -23.47 57.53 28.37
C LEU A 17 -23.45 56.86 26.99
N ALA A 18 -24.41 57.22 26.14
CA ALA A 18 -24.66 56.66 24.83
C ALA A 18 -23.96 57.46 23.72
N LEU A 19 -23.56 56.78 22.63
CA LEU A 19 -23.47 57.40 21.31
C LEU A 19 -24.03 56.43 20.28
N ALA A 20 -25.04 56.92 19.56
CA ALA A 20 -25.78 56.23 18.52
C ALA A 20 -24.96 56.15 17.22
N GLY A 21 -25.06 55.03 16.53
CA GLY A 21 -24.58 54.84 15.16
C GLY A 21 -25.41 53.76 14.50
N ALA A 22 -26.30 54.16 13.61
CA ALA A 22 -27.24 53.30 12.89
C ALA A 22 -26.51 52.32 11.95
N GLY A 23 -26.95 51.06 11.95
CA GLY A 23 -26.48 50.03 11.04
C GLY A 23 -27.61 49.03 10.75
N LEU A 24 -28.26 49.26 9.60
CA LEU A 24 -29.19 48.42 8.84
C LEU A 24 -29.39 46.96 9.34
N ALA A 25 -30.59 46.65 9.83
CA ALA A 25 -31.05 45.28 10.01
C ALA A 25 -31.56 44.73 8.67
N LEU A 26 -30.77 43.89 8.01
CA LEU A 26 -31.23 43.03 6.93
C LEU A 26 -31.50 41.64 7.52
N VAL A 27 -32.77 41.36 7.78
CA VAL A 27 -33.24 40.01 8.10
C VAL A 27 -33.32 39.23 6.79
N LEU A 28 -32.27 38.48 6.45
CA LEU A 28 -32.42 37.31 5.58
C LEU A 28 -32.63 36.09 6.47
N ALA A 29 -33.89 35.70 6.60
CA ALA A 29 -34.24 34.32 6.86
C ALA A 29 -33.90 33.52 5.59
N LEU A 30 -32.72 32.93 5.55
CA LEU A 30 -32.32 31.93 4.56
C LEU A 30 -31.86 30.70 5.32
N GLY A 31 -32.64 29.63 5.15
CA GLY A 31 -32.28 28.22 5.34
C GLY A 31 -31.45 27.89 6.57
N ALA A 32 -32.09 27.27 7.56
CA ALA A 32 -31.36 26.28 8.34
C ALA A 32 -30.70 25.32 7.35
N THR A 33 -29.37 25.32 7.28
CA THR A 33 -28.57 24.26 6.69
C THR A 33 -28.24 23.28 7.81
N PRO A 34 -28.92 22.13 7.96
CA PRO A 34 -28.43 21.09 8.84
C PRO A 34 -27.78 20.01 7.98
N VAL A 35 -26.63 20.30 7.37
CA VAL A 35 -25.70 19.23 6.97
C VAL A 35 -24.27 19.72 7.15
N MET A 36 -23.93 20.20 8.35
CA MET A 36 -22.60 19.89 8.86
C MET A 36 -22.64 18.37 9.04
N ALA A 37 -21.92 17.64 8.17
CA ALA A 37 -21.75 16.20 8.28
C ALA A 37 -21.40 15.90 9.74
N GLN A 38 -22.36 15.34 10.47
CA GLN A 38 -22.16 14.97 11.85
C GLN A 38 -21.25 13.76 11.80
N THR A 39 -19.92 13.95 11.74
CA THR A 39 -18.99 12.87 12.07
C THR A 39 -19.53 12.26 13.35
N ALA A 40 -19.98 11.02 13.28
CA ALA A 40 -20.48 10.35 14.46
C ALA A 40 -19.31 10.39 15.45
N ASN A 41 -19.55 10.92 16.66
CA ASN A 41 -18.60 10.81 17.75
C ASN A 41 -18.49 9.34 18.15
N THR A 42 -17.80 8.55 17.33
CA THR A 42 -17.30 7.24 17.72
C THR A 42 -16.06 7.50 18.58
N THR A 43 -15.97 6.80 19.70
CA THR A 43 -14.91 7.05 20.67
C THR A 43 -14.10 5.78 20.84
N THR A 44 -12.85 5.81 20.40
CA THR A 44 -11.85 4.84 20.82
C THR A 44 -11.17 5.35 22.09
N LYS A 45 -11.12 4.53 23.13
CA LYS A 45 -10.46 4.89 24.40
C LYS A 45 -9.13 4.17 24.52
N TYR A 46 -8.11 4.91 24.92
CA TYR A 46 -6.77 4.40 25.17
C TYR A 46 -6.46 4.53 26.67
N THR A 47 -6.00 3.45 27.28
CA THR A 47 -5.57 3.42 28.68
C THR A 47 -4.09 3.12 28.73
N TYR A 48 -3.37 3.84 29.59
CA TYR A 48 -1.93 3.74 29.74
C TYR A 48 -1.55 3.41 31.19
N ASP A 49 -0.41 2.76 31.38
CA ASP A 49 0.19 2.56 32.70
C ASP A 49 1.04 3.78 33.15
N ALA A 50 1.66 3.67 34.33
CA ALA A 50 2.50 4.73 34.90
C ALA A 50 3.81 4.99 34.14
N LEU A 51 4.13 4.17 33.14
CA LEU A 51 5.27 4.33 32.23
C LEU A 51 4.81 4.83 30.85
N ASP A 52 3.57 5.33 30.74
CA ASP A 52 2.94 5.79 29.50
C ASP A 52 2.83 4.69 28.41
N ARG A 53 2.78 3.41 28.82
CA ARG A 53 2.63 2.28 27.89
C ARG A 53 1.16 1.94 27.71
N LEU A 54 0.74 1.72 26.47
CA LEU A 54 -0.65 1.43 26.12
C LEU A 54 -1.11 0.06 26.67
N THR A 55 -1.94 0.02 27.70
CA THR A 55 -2.41 -1.24 28.30
C THR A 55 -3.77 -1.71 27.79
N GLN A 56 -4.57 -0.81 27.20
CA GLN A 56 -5.88 -1.15 26.68
C GLN A 56 -6.35 -0.19 25.60
N VAL A 57 -6.96 -0.74 24.55
CA VAL A 57 -7.76 -0.03 23.57
C VAL A 57 -9.21 -0.52 23.69
N THR A 58 -10.14 0.39 23.95
CA THR A 58 -11.58 0.12 23.85
C THR A 58 -12.07 0.69 22.53
N ASP A 59 -12.59 -0.17 21.65
CA ASP A 59 -13.15 0.28 20.37
C ASP A 59 -14.50 1.02 20.54
N PRO A 60 -15.01 1.67 19.48
CA PRO A 60 -16.32 2.33 19.50
C PRO A 60 -17.54 1.46 19.83
N SER A 61 -17.44 0.14 19.69
CA SER A 61 -18.46 -0.83 20.06
C SER A 61 -18.31 -1.32 21.51
N GLY A 62 -17.25 -0.88 22.21
CA GLY A 62 -17.00 -1.17 23.61
C GLY A 62 -16.17 -2.43 23.87
N LEU A 63 -15.58 -3.04 22.84
CA LEU A 63 -14.73 -4.22 23.04
C LEU A 63 -13.30 -3.79 23.37
N ASN A 64 -12.64 -4.59 24.21
CA ASN A 64 -11.36 -4.25 24.78
C ASN A 64 -10.26 -5.16 24.23
N THR A 65 -9.26 -4.57 23.59
CA THR A 65 -7.96 -5.21 23.37
C THR A 65 -7.01 -4.77 24.48
N THR A 66 -6.36 -5.71 25.16
CA THR A 66 -5.45 -5.39 26.28
C THR A 66 -4.03 -5.88 26.04
N TYR A 67 -3.06 -5.18 26.61
CA TYR A 67 -1.63 -5.44 26.46
C TYR A 67 -0.97 -5.56 27.82
N GLN A 68 -0.10 -6.57 27.96
CA GLN A 68 0.75 -6.76 29.12
C GLN A 68 2.21 -6.61 28.70
N TYR A 69 3.04 -6.10 29.60
CA TYR A 69 4.44 -5.78 29.31
C TYR A 69 5.38 -6.36 30.35
N ASP A 70 6.60 -6.70 29.94
CA ASP A 70 7.70 -6.96 30.86
C ASP A 70 8.31 -5.66 31.42
N GLY A 71 9.40 -5.79 32.21
CA GLY A 71 10.14 -4.67 32.76
C GLY A 71 10.92 -3.83 31.75
N LEU A 72 11.09 -4.33 30.51
CA LEU A 72 11.74 -3.64 29.40
C LEU A 72 10.72 -3.03 28.40
N SER A 73 9.42 -3.14 28.70
CA SER A 73 8.33 -2.64 27.86
C SER A 73 8.10 -3.45 26.57
N ASN A 74 8.54 -4.71 26.55
CA ASN A 74 8.15 -5.64 25.49
C ASN A 74 6.75 -6.21 25.78
N PRO A 75 5.84 -6.27 24.79
CA PRO A 75 4.48 -6.77 24.99
C PRO A 75 4.44 -8.29 25.15
N THR A 76 4.31 -8.77 26.38
CA THR A 76 4.30 -10.20 26.74
C THR A 76 2.96 -10.89 26.53
N ALA A 77 1.86 -10.14 26.48
CA ALA A 77 0.57 -10.69 26.09
C ALA A 77 -0.29 -9.63 25.40
N THR A 78 -1.04 -10.06 24.39
CA THR A 78 -2.12 -9.31 23.76
C THR A 78 -3.39 -10.12 23.90
N SER A 79 -4.45 -9.56 24.50
CA SER A 79 -5.76 -10.20 24.56
C SER A 79 -6.73 -9.41 23.69
N SER A 80 -7.15 -10.03 22.58
CA SER A 80 -8.12 -9.50 21.63
C SER A 80 -9.48 -10.20 21.81
N PRO A 81 -10.61 -9.49 21.64
CA PRO A 81 -11.91 -10.13 21.54
C PRO A 81 -12.04 -11.01 20.28
N ASP A 82 -11.31 -10.68 19.21
CA ASP A 82 -11.45 -11.32 17.91
C ASP A 82 -10.53 -12.53 17.73
N THR A 83 -9.34 -12.49 18.33
CA THR A 83 -8.27 -13.48 18.12
C THR A 83 -7.78 -14.14 19.41
N GLY A 84 -8.46 -13.89 20.53
CA GLY A 84 -8.10 -14.43 21.83
C GLY A 84 -6.77 -13.90 22.37
N VAL A 85 -6.03 -14.72 23.12
CA VAL A 85 -4.78 -14.32 23.76
C VAL A 85 -3.59 -14.77 22.94
N THR A 86 -2.73 -13.83 22.56
CA THR A 86 -1.38 -14.11 22.07
C THR A 86 -0.36 -13.82 23.17
N ALA A 87 0.38 -14.83 23.63
CA ALA A 87 1.46 -14.68 24.60
C ALA A 87 2.83 -14.69 23.91
N ARG A 88 3.78 -13.87 24.38
CA ARG A 88 5.13 -13.75 23.82
C ARG A 88 6.21 -13.78 24.90
N SER A 89 7.36 -14.32 24.55
CA SER A 89 8.61 -14.19 25.33
C SER A 89 9.69 -13.53 24.49
N TYR A 90 10.69 -12.95 25.14
CA TYR A 90 11.71 -12.13 24.50
C TYR A 90 13.11 -12.52 24.96
N ASP A 91 14.09 -12.33 24.08
CA ASP A 91 15.50 -12.34 24.46
C ASP A 91 15.93 -11.00 25.05
N ALA A 92 17.20 -10.89 25.45
CA ALA A 92 17.74 -9.67 26.04
C ALA A 92 17.84 -8.50 25.05
N ALA A 93 17.77 -8.75 23.74
CA ALA A 93 17.80 -7.74 22.69
C ALA A 93 16.38 -7.28 22.29
N GLY A 94 15.32 -7.86 22.88
CA GLY A 94 13.93 -7.55 22.55
C GLY A 94 13.39 -8.32 21.34
N ASN A 95 14.11 -9.34 20.86
CA ASN A 95 13.58 -10.22 19.82
C ASN A 95 12.60 -11.22 20.44
N VAL A 96 11.51 -11.53 19.74
CA VAL A 96 10.51 -12.51 20.20
C VAL A 96 11.11 -13.91 20.14
N LEU A 97 11.22 -14.63 21.26
CA LEU A 97 11.69 -16.03 21.29
C LEU A 97 10.58 -17.03 21.06
N THR A 98 9.41 -16.78 21.65
CA THR A 98 8.23 -17.63 21.49
C THR A 98 6.99 -16.79 21.32
N ALA A 99 6.04 -17.29 20.54
CA ALA A 99 4.67 -16.79 20.48
C ALA A 99 3.69 -17.95 20.65
N THR A 100 2.60 -17.75 21.38
CA THR A 100 1.52 -18.73 21.53
C THR A 100 0.20 -18.06 21.21
N ASP A 101 -0.53 -18.58 20.23
CA ASP A 101 -1.83 -18.06 19.81
C ASP A 101 -2.99 -18.60 20.67
N ALA A 102 -4.24 -18.24 20.33
CA ALA A 102 -5.41 -18.64 21.09
C ALA A 102 -5.84 -20.09 20.82
N LYS A 103 -5.38 -20.70 19.73
CA LYS A 103 -5.45 -22.16 19.48
C LYS A 103 -4.45 -22.93 20.34
N GLY A 104 -3.48 -22.27 20.96
CA GLY A 104 -2.41 -22.89 21.73
C GLY A 104 -1.24 -23.37 20.87
N ILE A 105 -1.16 -22.93 19.61
CA ILE A 105 -0.02 -23.19 18.73
C ILE A 105 1.16 -22.39 19.24
N VAL A 106 2.26 -23.08 19.54
CA VAL A 106 3.51 -22.46 19.98
C VAL A 106 4.45 -22.35 18.79
N VAL A 107 4.90 -21.12 18.54
CA VAL A 107 5.90 -20.79 17.54
C VAL A 107 7.17 -20.36 18.25
N THR A 108 8.31 -20.86 17.82
CA THR A 108 9.63 -20.49 18.34
C THR A 108 10.46 -19.81 17.27
N TYR A 109 11.24 -18.81 17.66
CA TYR A 109 12.07 -18.04 16.75
C TYR A 109 13.52 -18.08 17.22
N THR A 110 14.44 -18.04 16.26
CA THR A 110 15.86 -17.89 16.52
C THR A 110 16.44 -16.77 15.68
N TYR A 111 17.54 -16.19 16.15
CA TYR A 111 18.18 -15.03 15.55
C TYR A 111 19.69 -15.21 15.53
N ASP A 112 20.35 -14.55 14.59
CA ASP A 112 21.80 -14.41 14.61
C ASP A 112 22.24 -13.24 15.51
N ALA A 113 23.56 -13.05 15.64
CA ALA A 113 24.13 -12.00 16.46
C ALA A 113 23.84 -10.57 15.95
N GLN A 114 23.28 -10.41 14.75
CA GLN A 114 22.85 -9.15 14.16
C GLN A 114 21.33 -8.95 14.28
N ASN A 115 20.65 -9.77 15.11
CA ASN A 115 19.20 -9.80 15.28
C ASN A 115 18.43 -10.14 13.98
N ARG A 116 19.07 -10.80 13.00
CA ARG A 116 18.37 -11.31 11.83
C ARG A 116 17.78 -12.67 12.16
N ARG A 117 16.49 -12.84 11.88
CA ARG A 117 15.75 -14.08 12.17
C ARG A 117 16.31 -15.24 11.35
N LEU A 118 16.70 -16.33 12.00
CA LEU A 118 17.22 -17.55 11.37
C LEU A 118 16.15 -18.62 11.21
N SER A 119 15.19 -18.73 12.15
CA SER A 119 14.13 -19.74 12.05
C SER A 119 12.81 -19.28 12.63
N VAL A 120 11.75 -19.90 12.12
CA VAL A 120 10.40 -19.95 12.71
C VAL A 120 10.06 -21.43 12.79
N SER A 121 9.77 -21.94 13.98
CA SER A 121 9.51 -23.36 14.19
C SER A 121 8.19 -23.59 14.90
N TYR A 122 7.37 -24.44 14.28
CA TYR A 122 6.07 -24.89 14.73
C TYR A 122 6.16 -26.31 15.30
N LEU A 123 5.08 -26.78 15.92
CA LEU A 123 5.00 -28.17 16.36
C LEU A 123 5.02 -29.13 15.17
N ASP A 124 4.29 -28.79 14.11
CA ASP A 124 4.41 -29.44 12.81
C ASP A 124 5.67 -28.94 12.10
N SER A 125 6.70 -29.80 12.10
CA SER A 125 7.98 -29.48 11.46
C SER A 125 7.88 -29.23 9.96
N THR A 126 6.79 -29.65 9.29
CA THR A 126 6.58 -29.38 7.86
C THR A 126 6.21 -27.92 7.57
N GLN A 127 5.94 -27.12 8.62
CA GLN A 127 5.68 -25.69 8.52
C GLN A 127 6.87 -24.85 9.03
N ASN A 128 7.98 -25.49 9.41
CA ASN A 128 9.17 -24.78 9.86
C ASN A 128 9.79 -23.99 8.71
N ILE A 129 10.19 -22.76 9.00
CA ILE A 129 10.83 -21.85 8.07
C ILE A 129 12.26 -21.59 8.54
N ALA A 130 13.22 -21.73 7.64
CA ALA A 130 14.62 -21.34 7.85
C ALA A 130 14.97 -20.19 6.90
N TYR A 131 15.61 -19.16 7.46
CA TYR A 131 16.12 -18.01 6.73
C TYR A 131 17.64 -18.12 6.66
N HIS A 132 18.18 -17.96 5.47
CA HIS A 132 19.60 -18.03 5.21
C HIS A 132 20.07 -16.71 4.62
N TYR A 133 21.16 -16.19 5.18
CA TYR A 133 21.77 -14.93 4.77
C TYR A 133 23.19 -15.18 4.29
N ASP A 134 23.67 -14.28 3.44
CA ASP A 134 25.08 -14.19 3.07
C ASP A 134 25.65 -15.47 2.40
N GLU A 135 24.78 -16.37 1.93
CA GLU A 135 25.21 -17.64 1.34
C GLU A 135 25.93 -17.42 0.00
N ALA A 136 27.00 -18.17 -0.22
CA ALA A 136 27.74 -18.11 -1.48
C ALA A 136 26.88 -18.61 -2.66
N ASN A 137 27.19 -18.12 -3.86
CA ASN A 137 26.53 -18.50 -5.11
C ASN A 137 26.50 -20.02 -5.36
N SER A 138 27.52 -20.76 -4.89
CA SER A 138 27.57 -22.22 -4.96
C SER A 138 26.48 -22.93 -4.14
N ILE A 139 25.86 -22.23 -3.18
CA ILE A 139 24.78 -22.71 -2.33
C ILE A 139 23.41 -22.28 -2.88
N THR A 140 23.30 -21.03 -3.34
CA THR A 140 22.04 -20.48 -3.86
C THR A 140 21.74 -20.91 -5.29
N GLY A 141 22.77 -21.27 -6.07
CA GLY A 141 22.64 -21.54 -7.51
C GLY A 141 22.62 -20.28 -8.38
N CYS A 142 22.77 -19.08 -7.79
CA CYS A 142 22.88 -17.83 -8.54
C CYS A 142 24.14 -17.85 -9.44
N SER A 143 24.01 -17.45 -10.70
CA SER A 143 25.18 -17.36 -11.60
C SER A 143 26.17 -16.28 -11.16
N SER A 144 25.65 -15.13 -10.73
CA SER A 144 26.40 -14.01 -10.14
C SER A 144 25.46 -13.27 -9.19
N SER A 145 25.93 -12.96 -7.97
CA SER A 145 25.13 -12.29 -6.95
C SER A 145 26.04 -11.58 -5.94
N TYR A 146 25.52 -10.59 -5.23
CA TYR A 146 26.16 -9.89 -4.12
C TYR A 146 25.44 -10.19 -2.80
N PRO A 147 25.63 -11.39 -2.20
CA PRO A 147 24.81 -11.88 -1.10
C PRO A 147 25.12 -11.27 0.27
N VAL A 148 26.30 -10.69 0.48
CA VAL A 148 26.73 -10.20 1.80
C VAL A 148 25.81 -9.08 2.31
N GLY A 149 25.34 -9.23 3.54
CA GLY A 149 24.34 -8.42 4.22
C GLY A 149 22.89 -8.76 3.89
N ARG A 150 22.61 -9.80 3.08
CA ARG A 150 21.30 -10.00 2.45
C ARG A 150 20.72 -11.39 2.66
N LEU A 151 19.39 -11.47 2.65
CA LEU A 151 18.64 -12.73 2.70
C LEU A 151 18.82 -13.45 1.37
N THR A 152 19.46 -14.60 1.35
CA THR A 152 19.76 -15.33 0.11
C THR A 152 18.77 -16.44 -0.16
N ARG A 153 18.20 -17.04 0.90
CA ARG A 153 17.27 -18.16 0.77
C ARG A 153 16.31 -18.25 1.94
N ILE A 154 15.06 -18.61 1.66
CA ILE A 154 14.07 -19.03 2.65
C ILE A 154 13.66 -20.46 2.34
N VAL A 155 13.68 -21.34 3.32
CA VAL A 155 13.34 -22.76 3.15
C VAL A 155 12.17 -23.08 4.07
N GLU A 156 11.06 -23.54 3.50
CA GLU A 156 9.91 -24.08 4.22
C GLU A 156 9.61 -25.48 3.68
N ASN A 157 10.01 -26.51 4.42
CA ASN A 157 9.85 -27.91 4.01
C ASN A 157 10.39 -28.17 2.59
N THR A 158 9.52 -28.43 1.60
CA THR A 158 9.90 -28.68 0.20
C THR A 158 9.82 -27.43 -0.69
N VAL A 159 9.50 -26.28 -0.12
CA VAL A 159 9.38 -24.99 -0.81
C VAL A 159 10.58 -24.15 -0.44
N THR A 160 11.29 -23.62 -1.43
CA THR A 160 12.45 -22.77 -1.23
C THR A 160 12.35 -21.53 -2.10
N THR A 161 12.56 -20.36 -1.51
CA THR A 161 12.63 -19.07 -2.21
C THR A 161 14.08 -18.60 -2.20
N VAL A 162 14.66 -18.28 -3.35
CA VAL A 162 16.06 -17.82 -3.50
C VAL A 162 16.07 -16.40 -4.08
N TYR A 163 16.98 -15.56 -3.59
CA TYR A 163 17.22 -14.22 -4.12
C TYR A 163 18.65 -14.05 -4.62
N CYS A 164 18.79 -13.54 -5.85
CA CYS A 164 20.06 -13.10 -6.40
C CYS A 164 20.07 -11.57 -6.55
N TYR A 165 21.19 -10.94 -6.22
CA TYR A 165 21.31 -9.49 -6.13
C TYR A 165 22.36 -8.92 -7.08
N ASP A 166 22.12 -7.73 -7.60
CA ASP A 166 23.17 -6.94 -8.25
C ASP A 166 24.08 -6.20 -7.24
N ALA A 167 25.07 -5.47 -7.76
CA ALA A 167 26.04 -4.73 -6.94
C ALA A 167 25.40 -3.61 -6.10
N GLN A 168 24.24 -3.10 -6.52
CA GLN A 168 23.46 -2.10 -5.81
C GLN A 168 22.52 -2.72 -4.77
N GLY A 169 22.44 -4.05 -4.71
CA GLY A 169 21.61 -4.80 -3.78
C GLY A 169 20.16 -4.96 -4.21
N ARG A 170 19.84 -4.72 -5.47
CA ARG A 170 18.50 -4.96 -6.04
C ARG A 170 18.39 -6.43 -6.45
N VAL A 171 17.20 -7.00 -6.32
CA VAL A 171 16.93 -8.39 -6.73
C VAL A 171 16.94 -8.46 -8.25
N ILE A 172 17.82 -9.27 -8.82
CA ILE A 172 17.86 -9.55 -10.28
C ILE A 172 17.23 -10.89 -10.63
N GLU A 173 17.04 -11.76 -9.64
CA GLU A 173 16.41 -13.07 -9.82
C GLU A 173 15.74 -13.51 -8.50
N LYS A 174 14.47 -13.92 -8.59
CA LYS A 174 13.70 -14.60 -7.54
C LYS A 174 13.37 -16.00 -8.04
N GLN A 175 13.80 -17.04 -7.32
CA GLN A 175 13.44 -18.42 -7.67
C GLN A 175 12.49 -19.00 -6.62
N GLN A 176 11.41 -19.62 -7.07
CA GLN A 176 10.55 -20.48 -6.26
C GLN A 176 10.80 -21.94 -6.64
N ILE A 177 11.48 -22.68 -5.78
CA ILE A 177 11.81 -24.08 -5.95
C ILE A 177 10.80 -24.92 -5.16
N THR A 178 10.18 -25.88 -5.82
CA THR A 178 9.24 -26.84 -5.21
C THR A 178 9.54 -28.26 -5.70
N GLY A 179 8.83 -29.25 -5.18
CA GLY A 179 8.90 -30.62 -5.69
C GLY A 179 8.45 -30.77 -7.17
N THR A 180 7.77 -29.77 -7.73
CA THR A 180 7.31 -29.79 -9.14
C THR A 180 8.27 -29.09 -10.11
N GLY A 181 9.30 -28.40 -9.61
CA GLY A 181 10.28 -27.69 -10.42
C GLY A 181 10.68 -26.33 -9.83
N THR A 182 11.36 -25.52 -10.64
CA THR A 182 11.81 -24.18 -10.28
C THR A 182 11.14 -23.14 -11.16
N ALA A 183 10.37 -22.25 -10.57
CA ALA A 183 9.85 -21.06 -11.23
C ALA A 183 10.83 -19.90 -10.98
N THR A 184 11.34 -19.27 -12.04
CA THR A 184 12.33 -18.19 -11.92
C THR A 184 11.78 -16.90 -12.51
N THR A 185 11.76 -15.84 -11.72
CA THR A 185 11.43 -14.49 -12.15
C THR A 185 12.73 -13.68 -12.22
N GLY A 186 13.05 -13.14 -13.40
CA GLY A 186 14.22 -12.28 -13.61
C GLY A 186 13.83 -10.81 -13.63
N TYR A 187 14.71 -9.93 -13.16
CA TYR A 187 14.50 -8.48 -13.13
C TYR A 187 15.65 -7.75 -13.80
N ALA A 188 15.31 -6.74 -14.60
CA ALA A 188 16.27 -5.83 -15.21
C ALA A 188 15.99 -4.40 -14.75
N TYR A 189 17.04 -3.61 -14.59
CA TYR A 189 16.95 -2.22 -14.17
C TYR A 189 17.69 -1.27 -15.12
N THR A 190 17.21 -0.04 -15.19
CA THR A 190 17.94 1.07 -15.78
C THR A 190 19.17 1.43 -14.93
N ALA A 191 20.11 2.15 -15.54
CA ALA A 191 21.27 2.73 -14.83
C ALA A 191 20.83 3.64 -13.65
N ALA A 192 19.65 4.26 -13.74
CA ALA A 192 19.08 5.13 -12.72
C ALA A 192 18.31 4.38 -11.62
N GLY A 193 18.40 3.06 -11.53
CA GLY A 193 17.75 2.33 -10.44
C GLY A 193 16.37 1.75 -10.76
N ARG A 194 15.74 2.14 -11.87
CA ARG A 194 14.31 1.85 -12.12
C ARG A 194 14.10 0.53 -12.84
N LEU A 195 13.04 -0.20 -12.51
CA LEU A 195 12.69 -1.44 -13.20
C LEU A 195 12.48 -1.19 -14.71
N SER A 196 13.23 -1.91 -15.54
CA SER A 196 13.20 -1.83 -17.01
C SER A 196 12.70 -3.11 -17.66
N GLY A 197 12.66 -4.23 -16.95
CA GLY A 197 12.02 -5.44 -17.46
C GLY A 197 11.86 -6.52 -16.39
N ILE A 198 10.93 -7.43 -16.67
CA ILE A 198 10.71 -8.65 -15.89
C ILE A 198 10.64 -9.83 -16.87
N VAL A 199 11.33 -10.92 -16.56
CA VAL A 199 11.18 -12.21 -17.25
C VAL A 199 10.41 -13.12 -16.33
N TYR A 200 9.24 -13.57 -16.76
CA TYR A 200 8.34 -14.40 -15.97
C TYR A 200 8.80 -15.87 -16.02
N PRO A 201 8.36 -16.73 -15.09
CA PRO A 201 8.73 -18.15 -15.10
C PRO A 201 8.31 -18.91 -16.37
N SER A 202 7.31 -18.43 -17.09
CA SER A 202 6.89 -18.95 -18.40
C SER A 202 7.91 -18.70 -19.51
N GLY A 203 8.84 -17.75 -19.31
CA GLY A 203 9.72 -17.20 -20.33
C GLY A 203 9.18 -15.93 -21.00
N THR A 204 7.97 -15.49 -20.67
CA THR A 204 7.43 -14.20 -21.16
C THR A 204 8.27 -13.06 -20.61
N MET A 205 8.73 -12.17 -21.48
CA MET A 205 9.50 -10.98 -21.09
C MET A 205 8.65 -9.72 -21.26
N VAL A 206 8.47 -8.97 -20.18
CA VAL A 206 7.85 -7.64 -20.17
C VAL A 206 8.96 -6.60 -20.07
N THR A 207 8.99 -5.63 -20.97
CA THR A 207 9.99 -4.55 -20.99
C THR A 207 9.31 -3.19 -20.90
N TYR A 208 9.87 -2.31 -20.08
CA TYR A 208 9.39 -0.96 -19.80
C TYR A 208 10.31 0.07 -20.44
N ALA A 209 9.82 0.79 -21.44
CA ALA A 209 10.48 1.98 -21.94
C ALA A 209 10.04 3.18 -21.10
N ARG A 210 10.98 4.03 -20.72
CA ARG A 210 10.75 5.17 -19.83
C ARG A 210 11.12 6.49 -20.50
N ASP A 211 10.38 7.55 -20.16
CA ASP A 211 10.68 8.92 -20.60
C ASP A 211 11.90 9.51 -19.84
N SER A 212 12.27 10.76 -20.15
CA SER A 212 13.38 11.46 -19.49
C SER A 212 13.16 11.69 -17.99
N ASP A 213 11.90 11.71 -17.53
CA ASP A 213 11.53 11.80 -16.11
C ASP A 213 11.52 10.41 -15.44
N GLY A 214 11.81 9.36 -16.23
CA GLY A 214 11.84 7.95 -15.88
C GLY A 214 10.47 7.32 -15.64
N ARG A 215 9.38 7.95 -16.07
CA ARG A 215 8.02 7.37 -16.03
C ARG A 215 7.83 6.42 -17.20
N ILE A 216 6.92 5.46 -17.11
CA ILE A 216 6.68 4.52 -18.21
C ILE A 216 6.08 5.25 -19.41
N GLN A 217 6.70 5.13 -20.58
CA GLN A 217 6.21 5.69 -21.84
C GLN A 217 5.57 4.62 -22.74
N SER A 218 6.08 3.38 -22.67
CA SER A 218 5.50 2.22 -23.36
C SER A 218 5.93 0.91 -22.69
N LEU A 219 5.17 -0.16 -22.97
CA LEU A 219 5.45 -1.52 -22.53
C LEU A 219 5.44 -2.45 -23.74
N SER A 220 6.45 -3.29 -23.86
CA SER A 220 6.48 -4.40 -24.83
C SER A 220 6.49 -5.74 -24.12
N VAL A 221 5.91 -6.74 -24.77
CA VAL A 221 5.80 -8.10 -24.27
C VAL A 221 6.33 -9.04 -25.34
N THR A 222 7.25 -9.92 -24.95
CA THR A 222 7.78 -10.98 -25.80
C THR A 222 7.38 -12.31 -25.18
N PRO A 223 6.36 -12.99 -25.73
CA PRO A 223 6.00 -14.33 -25.28
C PRO A 223 7.14 -15.34 -25.46
N PRO A 224 7.09 -16.51 -24.82
CA PRO A 224 8.14 -17.51 -24.93
C PRO A 224 8.28 -17.98 -26.38
N ASN A 225 9.49 -17.87 -26.95
CA ASN A 225 9.77 -18.16 -28.37
C ASN A 225 8.97 -17.31 -29.39
N GLY A 226 8.32 -16.25 -28.91
CA GLY A 226 7.54 -15.32 -29.73
C GLY A 226 8.33 -14.10 -30.16
N THR A 227 7.67 -13.22 -30.90
CA THR A 227 8.19 -11.90 -31.26
C THR A 227 7.68 -10.83 -30.31
N ALA A 228 8.51 -9.84 -30.02
CA ALA A 228 8.11 -8.68 -29.23
C ALA A 228 6.89 -7.98 -29.86
N SER A 229 5.89 -7.72 -29.03
CA SER A 229 4.66 -7.00 -29.39
C SER A 229 4.43 -5.86 -28.41
N THR A 230 3.85 -4.76 -28.86
CA THR A 230 3.49 -3.64 -27.98
C THR A 230 2.27 -4.02 -27.14
N ALA A 231 2.37 -3.94 -25.81
CA ALA A 231 1.21 -4.09 -24.93
C ALA A 231 0.54 -2.74 -24.67
N VAL A 232 1.35 -1.68 -24.48
CA VAL A 232 0.90 -0.31 -24.25
C VAL A 232 1.86 0.66 -24.93
N SER A 233 1.32 1.73 -25.50
CA SER A 233 2.08 2.85 -26.08
C SER A 233 1.46 4.19 -25.73
N SER A 234 2.19 5.27 -26.02
CA SER A 234 1.69 6.65 -25.89
C SER A 234 1.14 6.99 -24.49
N VAL A 235 1.81 6.52 -23.44
CA VAL A 235 1.39 6.81 -22.06
C VAL A 235 1.58 8.29 -21.77
N THR A 236 0.51 8.96 -21.33
CA THR A 236 0.51 10.37 -20.91
C THR A 236 0.20 10.49 -19.43
N TYR A 237 0.64 11.59 -18.82
CA TYR A 237 0.50 11.84 -17.38
C TYR A 237 -0.11 13.22 -17.12
N GLN A 238 -0.78 13.36 -15.98
CA GLN A 238 -1.01 14.68 -15.40
C GLN A 238 0.33 15.26 -14.87
N PRO A 239 0.51 16.59 -14.84
CA PRO A 239 1.69 17.20 -14.22
C PRO A 239 1.85 16.69 -12.79
N PHE A 240 2.99 16.10 -12.44
CA PHE A 240 3.25 15.50 -11.12
C PHE A 240 2.15 14.53 -10.63
N GLY A 241 1.38 13.94 -11.54
CA GLY A 241 0.15 13.23 -11.22
C GLY A 241 0.03 11.88 -11.93
N PRO A 242 -1.16 11.26 -11.85
CA PRO A 242 -1.39 9.92 -12.38
C PRO A 242 -1.38 9.89 -13.91
N VAL A 243 -1.40 8.66 -14.47
CA VAL A 243 -1.57 8.41 -15.91
C VAL A 243 -2.89 9.02 -16.39
N SER A 244 -2.82 9.88 -17.41
CA SER A 244 -3.97 10.55 -18.04
C SER A 244 -4.47 9.87 -19.31
N GLY A 245 -3.67 8.98 -19.90
CA GLY A 245 -4.09 8.21 -21.06
C GLY A 245 -3.01 7.26 -21.54
N TYR A 246 -3.42 6.27 -22.33
CA TYR A 246 -2.52 5.33 -23.01
C TYR A 246 -3.26 4.58 -24.12
N THR A 247 -2.52 3.96 -25.04
CA THR A 247 -3.06 3.14 -26.12
C THR A 247 -2.64 1.69 -25.92
N LEU A 248 -3.63 0.80 -25.79
CA LEU A 248 -3.43 -0.66 -25.73
C LEU A 248 -2.91 -1.19 -27.08
N GLY A 249 -2.22 -2.33 -27.07
CA GLY A 249 -1.62 -2.91 -28.28
C GLY A 249 -2.60 -3.31 -29.39
N ASN A 250 -3.88 -3.49 -29.07
CA ASN A 250 -4.96 -3.64 -30.08
C ASN A 250 -5.47 -2.31 -30.66
N GLY A 251 -4.84 -1.18 -30.31
CA GLY A 251 -5.18 0.15 -30.79
C GLY A 251 -6.27 0.87 -29.99
N GLN A 252 -6.86 0.24 -28.96
CA GLN A 252 -7.84 0.91 -28.12
C GLN A 252 -7.18 1.99 -27.25
N ILE A 253 -7.72 3.20 -27.30
CA ILE A 253 -7.28 4.31 -26.45
C ILE A 253 -8.05 4.22 -25.13
N VAL A 254 -7.32 4.30 -24.02
CA VAL A 254 -7.87 4.49 -22.68
C VAL A 254 -7.55 5.92 -22.25
N SER A 255 -8.58 6.74 -22.06
CA SER A 255 -8.45 8.11 -21.56
C SER A 255 -8.89 8.19 -20.11
N ARG A 256 -8.15 8.91 -19.27
CA ARG A 256 -8.42 9.10 -17.84
C ARG A 256 -8.40 10.59 -17.52
N THR A 257 -9.54 11.14 -17.16
CA THR A 257 -9.69 12.54 -16.72
C THR A 257 -9.81 12.61 -15.21
N TYR A 258 -9.36 13.74 -14.66
CA TYR A 258 -9.27 13.94 -13.22
C TYR A 258 -9.77 15.33 -12.86
N ASP A 259 -10.22 15.47 -11.63
CA ASP A 259 -10.43 16.78 -11.03
C ASP A 259 -9.10 17.43 -10.59
N ALA A 260 -9.18 18.63 -10.02
CA ALA A 260 -8.01 19.39 -9.57
C ALA A 260 -7.22 18.72 -8.43
N ASN A 261 -7.78 17.70 -7.77
CA ASN A 261 -7.15 16.92 -6.71
C ASN A 261 -6.62 15.58 -7.22
N TYR A 262 -6.51 15.39 -8.54
CA TYR A 262 -6.10 14.14 -9.20
C TYR A 262 -6.99 12.93 -8.88
N ARG A 263 -8.27 13.15 -8.61
CA ARG A 263 -9.25 12.07 -8.45
C ARG A 263 -9.94 11.82 -9.78
N LEU A 264 -10.00 10.55 -10.21
CA LEU A 264 -10.56 10.18 -11.51
C LEU A 264 -12.02 10.63 -11.61
N THR A 265 -12.37 11.38 -12.65
CA THR A 265 -13.76 11.77 -12.98
C THR A 265 -14.31 10.93 -14.13
N ASP A 266 -13.48 10.60 -15.10
CA ASP A 266 -13.89 9.78 -16.24
C ASP A 266 -12.80 8.83 -16.68
N LEU A 267 -13.21 7.64 -17.07
CA LEU A 267 -12.41 6.70 -17.84
C LEU A 267 -13.20 6.33 -19.09
N THR A 268 -12.61 6.50 -20.27
CA THR A 268 -13.25 6.12 -21.53
C THR A 268 -12.34 5.26 -22.38
N SER A 269 -12.92 4.18 -22.90
CA SER A 269 -12.31 3.23 -23.81
C SER A 269 -13.42 2.54 -24.62
N PRO A 270 -13.17 2.06 -25.85
CA PRO A 270 -14.15 1.28 -26.60
C PRO A 270 -14.72 0.08 -25.84
N ALA A 271 -13.90 -0.58 -24.99
CA ALA A 271 -14.33 -1.75 -24.24
C ALA A 271 -15.05 -1.44 -22.91
N PHE A 272 -14.82 -0.27 -22.31
CA PHE A 272 -15.39 0.13 -21.02
C PHE A 272 -15.35 1.65 -20.83
N SER A 273 -16.43 2.23 -20.30
CA SER A 273 -16.47 3.64 -19.90
C SER A 273 -17.09 3.79 -18.51
N LEU A 274 -16.57 4.74 -17.75
CA LEU A 274 -16.98 5.07 -16.40
C LEU A 274 -16.96 6.59 -16.23
N HIS A 275 -18.09 7.17 -15.85
CA HIS A 275 -18.20 8.58 -15.51
C HIS A 275 -18.68 8.70 -14.07
N VAL A 276 -17.92 9.40 -13.23
CA VAL A 276 -18.21 9.53 -11.79
C VAL A 276 -18.44 10.98 -11.39
N ALA A 277 -19.37 11.19 -10.48
CA ALA A 277 -19.42 12.38 -9.64
C ALA A 277 -18.81 12.06 -8.28
N ARG A 278 -18.16 13.04 -7.66
CA ARG A 278 -17.54 12.91 -6.35
C ARG A 278 -17.96 14.03 -5.42
N ASP A 279 -17.91 13.77 -4.11
CA ASP A 279 -18.03 14.81 -3.11
C ASP A 279 -16.70 15.56 -2.86
N ALA A 280 -16.70 16.46 -1.89
CA ALA A 280 -15.53 17.22 -1.52
C ALA A 280 -14.40 16.34 -0.95
N MET A 281 -14.73 15.24 -0.26
CA MET A 281 -13.79 14.31 0.34
C MET A 281 -13.23 13.32 -0.68
N GLY A 282 -13.88 13.20 -1.84
CA GLY A 282 -13.42 12.40 -2.97
C GLY A 282 -14.19 11.11 -3.15
N ASP A 283 -15.21 10.86 -2.34
CA ASP A 283 -16.04 9.67 -2.46
C ASP A 283 -16.94 9.77 -3.68
N ILE A 284 -17.12 8.63 -4.36
CA ILE A 284 -17.95 8.53 -5.55
C ILE A 284 -19.42 8.62 -5.12
N THR A 285 -20.09 9.71 -5.46
CA THR A 285 -21.50 9.92 -5.09
C THR A 285 -22.47 9.50 -6.19
N ALA A 286 -22.01 9.41 -7.43
CA ALA A 286 -22.79 8.89 -8.54
C ALA A 286 -21.92 8.33 -9.66
N ILE A 287 -22.50 7.43 -10.45
CA ILE A 287 -22.02 7.08 -11.79
C ILE A 287 -23.10 7.42 -12.82
N GLY A 288 -22.72 7.62 -14.08
CA GLY A 288 -23.67 7.94 -15.14
C GLY A 288 -23.15 7.72 -16.55
N ASN A 289 -23.95 8.19 -17.51
CA ASN A 289 -23.71 7.94 -18.94
C ASN A 289 -22.81 8.98 -19.64
N ALA A 290 -22.47 10.06 -18.95
CA ALA A 290 -21.64 11.15 -19.49
C ALA A 290 -20.88 11.86 -18.35
N PRO A 291 -19.88 12.70 -18.68
CA PRO A 291 -19.06 13.38 -17.68
C PRO A 291 -19.85 14.13 -16.62
N GLY A 292 -19.39 14.01 -15.37
CA GLY A 292 -20.11 14.45 -14.18
C GLY A 292 -21.28 13.54 -13.78
N ALA A 293 -21.32 12.31 -14.30
CA ALA A 293 -22.36 11.31 -14.04
C ALA A 293 -23.78 11.83 -14.37
N ASN A 294 -23.97 12.43 -15.56
CA ASN A 294 -25.24 13.06 -15.93
C ASN A 294 -25.89 12.45 -17.20
N PRO A 295 -27.11 11.88 -17.15
CA PRO A 295 -27.86 11.58 -15.93
C PRO A 295 -27.19 10.48 -15.12
N ALA A 296 -27.42 10.49 -13.80
CA ALA A 296 -26.91 9.45 -12.91
C ALA A 296 -27.66 8.13 -13.18
N THR A 297 -26.91 7.05 -13.34
CA THR A 297 -27.43 5.68 -13.45
C THR A 297 -27.45 4.98 -12.10
N GLU A 298 -26.52 5.32 -11.21
CA GLU A 298 -26.54 4.97 -9.80
C GLU A 298 -26.05 6.14 -8.95
N THR A 299 -26.54 6.21 -7.71
CA THR A 299 -26.04 7.12 -6.68
C THR A 299 -25.65 6.34 -5.44
N TYR A 300 -24.64 6.85 -4.72
CA TYR A 300 -24.05 6.20 -3.57
C TYR A 300 -24.18 7.10 -2.35
N SER A 301 -24.65 6.52 -1.24
CA SER A 301 -24.79 7.21 0.04
C SER A 301 -23.81 6.66 1.06
N TYR A 302 -23.27 7.55 1.87
CA TYR A 302 -22.29 7.22 2.89
C TYR A 302 -22.78 7.66 4.26
N ASP A 303 -22.37 6.94 5.29
CA ASP A 303 -22.51 7.45 6.65
C ASP A 303 -21.39 8.48 6.97
N PRO A 304 -21.43 9.15 8.13
CA PRO A 304 -20.44 10.17 8.46
C PRO A 304 -19.01 9.66 8.71
N LEU A 305 -18.77 8.35 8.68
CA LEU A 305 -17.44 7.73 8.67
C LEU A 305 -17.03 7.31 7.26
N TYR A 306 -17.75 7.77 6.23
CA TYR A 306 -17.50 7.50 4.81
C TYR A 306 -17.61 6.03 4.44
N ARG A 307 -18.49 5.30 5.14
CA ARG A 307 -18.80 3.89 4.82
C ARG A 307 -20.00 3.84 3.89
N LEU A 308 -19.92 3.04 2.83
CA LEU A 308 -20.99 2.92 1.83
C LEU A 308 -22.23 2.29 2.46
N THR A 309 -23.35 3.03 2.51
CA THR A 309 -24.61 2.61 3.15
C THR A 309 -25.72 2.29 2.16
N ALA A 310 -25.71 2.88 0.96
CA ALA A 310 -26.72 2.55 -0.05
C ALA A 310 -26.21 2.78 -1.47
N ILE A 311 -26.70 1.94 -2.38
CA ILE A 311 -26.65 2.08 -3.83
C ILE A 311 -28.10 2.27 -4.29
N THR A 312 -28.36 3.37 -4.98
CA THR A 312 -29.70 3.75 -5.44
C THR A 312 -29.70 3.86 -6.96
N GLU A 313 -30.64 3.20 -7.63
CA GLU A 313 -30.77 3.18 -9.08
C GLU A 313 -31.25 4.54 -9.63
N ALA A 314 -31.20 4.70 -10.96
CA ALA A 314 -31.64 5.90 -11.66
C ALA A 314 -33.10 6.28 -11.39
N ASP A 315 -33.96 5.30 -11.08
CA ASP A 315 -35.38 5.52 -10.79
C ASP A 315 -35.66 5.92 -9.32
N GLY A 316 -34.60 5.99 -8.50
CA GLY A 316 -34.67 6.33 -7.08
C GLY A 316 -34.94 5.13 -6.16
N SER A 317 -35.08 3.92 -6.69
CA SER A 317 -35.19 2.71 -5.87
C SER A 317 -33.83 2.30 -5.30
N THR A 318 -33.83 1.77 -4.08
CA THR A 318 -32.60 1.27 -3.44
C THR A 318 -32.27 -0.11 -4.00
N LEU A 319 -31.17 -0.22 -4.74
CA LEU A 319 -30.65 -1.50 -5.25
C LEU A 319 -30.12 -2.35 -4.11
N GLU A 320 -29.30 -1.72 -3.26
CA GLU A 320 -28.68 -2.36 -2.12
C GLU A 320 -28.47 -1.35 -0.99
N SER A 321 -28.67 -1.78 0.26
CA SER A 321 -28.36 -0.97 1.44
C SER A 321 -27.76 -1.81 2.56
N VAL A 322 -26.86 -1.18 3.30
CA VAL A 322 -26.10 -1.79 4.39
C VAL A 322 -26.15 -0.86 5.60
N THR A 323 -26.31 -1.44 6.77
CA THR A 323 -26.19 -0.73 8.05
C THR A 323 -24.98 -1.22 8.80
N TYR A 324 -24.36 -0.35 9.61
CA TYR A 324 -23.15 -0.64 10.35
C TYR A 324 -23.33 -0.36 11.85
N ASN A 325 -22.60 -1.10 12.68
CA ASN A 325 -22.31 -0.68 14.04
C ASN A 325 -21.25 0.45 14.05
N PRO A 326 -20.89 1.03 15.21
CA PRO A 326 -19.87 2.08 15.28
C PRO A 326 -18.46 1.67 14.80
N THR A 327 -18.10 0.38 14.82
CA THR A 327 -16.77 -0.13 14.42
C THR A 327 -16.65 -0.50 12.95
N GLY A 328 -17.75 -0.56 12.20
CA GLY A 328 -17.73 -0.89 10.76
C GLY A 328 -18.20 -2.29 10.44
N ASP A 329 -18.68 -3.05 11.42
CA ASP A 329 -19.32 -4.32 11.14
C ASP A 329 -20.74 -4.09 10.63
N ARG A 330 -21.10 -4.80 9.57
CA ARG A 330 -22.44 -4.74 8.99
C ARG A 330 -23.46 -5.35 9.94
N THR A 331 -24.53 -4.65 10.29
CA THR A 331 -25.61 -5.16 11.14
C THR A 331 -26.82 -5.64 10.33
N SER A 332 -26.99 -5.16 9.10
CA SER A 332 -27.93 -5.71 8.14
C SER A 332 -27.55 -5.38 6.70
N LYS A 333 -28.10 -6.15 5.76
CA LYS A 333 -28.09 -5.84 4.33
C LYS A 333 -29.49 -6.07 3.73
N ALA A 334 -29.93 -5.18 2.84
CA ALA A 334 -31.19 -5.30 2.12
C ALA A 334 -30.99 -4.97 0.63
N GLY A 335 -31.91 -5.44 -0.23
CA GLY A 335 -31.85 -5.23 -1.68
C GLY A 335 -31.64 -6.52 -2.46
N SER A 336 -31.05 -6.41 -3.65
CA SER A 336 -30.86 -7.52 -4.60
C SER A 336 -29.51 -8.24 -4.47
N GLY A 337 -28.58 -7.72 -3.66
CA GLY A 337 -27.28 -8.34 -3.41
C GLY A 337 -27.35 -9.69 -2.68
N LEU A 338 -26.20 -10.31 -2.47
CA LEU A 338 -26.03 -11.58 -1.76
C LEU A 338 -26.05 -11.39 -0.24
N ALA A 339 -26.28 -12.48 0.51
CA ALA A 339 -26.27 -12.48 1.98
C ALA A 339 -27.13 -11.37 2.62
N THR A 340 -28.37 -11.19 2.13
CA THR A 340 -29.33 -10.22 2.70
C THR A 340 -29.92 -10.68 4.03
N GLY A 341 -30.43 -9.73 4.82
CA GLY A 341 -31.01 -9.94 6.13
C GLY A 341 -30.21 -9.30 7.27
N ALA A 342 -30.55 -9.68 8.50
CA ALA A 342 -29.83 -9.24 9.69
C ALA A 342 -28.52 -10.02 9.87
N TYR A 343 -27.49 -9.34 10.37
CA TYR A 343 -26.17 -9.90 10.60
C TYR A 343 -25.98 -10.10 12.11
N GLY A 344 -25.63 -11.31 12.50
CA GLY A 344 -25.36 -11.70 13.89
C GLY A 344 -23.87 -11.89 14.13
N TYR A 345 -23.42 -11.58 15.34
CA TYR A 345 -22.01 -11.65 15.76
C TYR A 345 -21.87 -12.51 17.00
N ASN A 346 -20.70 -13.15 17.15
CA ASN A 346 -20.39 -13.83 18.41
C ASN A 346 -20.32 -12.80 19.54
N PRO A 347 -20.87 -13.11 20.73
CA PRO A 347 -20.95 -12.14 21.82
C PRO A 347 -19.58 -11.53 22.17
N ASN A 348 -19.52 -10.20 22.21
CA ASN A 348 -18.33 -9.42 22.54
C ASN A 348 -17.15 -9.58 21.55
N THR A 349 -17.44 -9.76 20.26
CA THR A 349 -16.43 -9.89 19.18
C THR A 349 -16.91 -9.19 17.90
N HIS A 350 -16.02 -9.03 16.93
CA HIS A 350 -16.33 -8.67 15.55
C HIS A 350 -16.50 -9.89 14.62
N GLN A 351 -16.48 -11.11 15.18
CA GLN A 351 -16.63 -12.37 14.45
C GLN A 351 -18.07 -12.55 13.95
N LEU A 352 -18.24 -12.66 12.63
CA LEU A 352 -19.55 -12.85 12.02
C LEU A 352 -20.07 -14.27 12.32
N ALA A 353 -21.21 -14.35 13.01
CA ALA A 353 -21.85 -15.60 13.38
C ALA A 353 -22.99 -15.99 12.42
N ALA A 354 -23.65 -15.01 11.81
CA ALA A 354 -24.72 -15.27 10.84
C ALA A 354 -24.97 -14.11 9.88
N THR A 355 -25.42 -14.42 8.66
CA THR A 355 -25.95 -13.45 7.68
C THR A 355 -27.28 -13.95 7.13
N GLY A 356 -28.40 -13.39 7.59
CA GLY A 356 -29.73 -13.88 7.21
C GLY A 356 -29.90 -15.37 7.54
N ASN A 357 -29.91 -16.22 6.50
CA ASN A 357 -30.06 -17.68 6.63
C ASN A 357 -28.74 -18.47 6.67
N TYR A 358 -27.59 -17.79 6.59
CA TYR A 358 -26.28 -18.44 6.61
C TYR A 358 -25.68 -18.36 8.02
N ALA A 359 -25.35 -19.49 8.63
CA ALA A 359 -24.67 -19.55 9.93
C ALA A 359 -23.16 -19.78 9.75
N ARG A 360 -22.34 -19.29 10.67
CA ARG A 360 -20.88 -19.39 10.63
C ARG A 360 -20.31 -19.86 11.95
N ASN A 361 -19.26 -20.66 11.86
CA ASN A 361 -18.42 -21.01 13.01
C ASN A 361 -17.02 -20.45 12.80
N VAL A 362 -16.34 -20.16 13.91
CA VAL A 362 -14.96 -19.68 13.91
C VAL A 362 -14.08 -20.54 14.83
N ASP A 363 -12.79 -20.55 14.59
CA ASP A 363 -11.80 -21.11 15.51
C ASP A 363 -11.38 -20.07 16.60
N PRO A 364 -10.58 -20.46 17.61
CA PRO A 364 -10.11 -19.54 18.65
C PRO A 364 -9.30 -18.32 18.17
N ASP A 365 -8.67 -18.40 17.00
CA ASP A 365 -7.95 -17.28 16.38
C ASP A 365 -8.89 -16.38 15.55
N GLY A 366 -10.18 -16.71 15.51
CA GLY A 366 -11.21 -15.92 14.85
C GLY A 366 -11.34 -16.19 13.35
N ASN A 367 -10.82 -17.29 12.82
CA ASN A 367 -10.99 -17.63 11.41
C ASN A 367 -12.31 -18.37 11.19
N THR A 368 -13.05 -18.02 10.13
CA THR A 368 -14.26 -18.75 9.74
C THR A 368 -13.92 -20.18 9.32
N THR A 369 -14.40 -21.18 10.06
CA THR A 369 -14.17 -22.61 9.79
C THR A 369 -15.33 -23.28 9.07
N THR A 370 -16.53 -22.71 9.12
CA THR A 370 -17.70 -23.24 8.43
C THR A 370 -18.65 -22.12 8.04
N ILE A 371 -19.26 -22.22 6.85
CA ILE A 371 -20.44 -21.46 6.45
C ILE A 371 -21.55 -22.48 6.11
N THR A 372 -22.62 -22.45 6.89
CA THR A 372 -23.79 -23.33 6.71
C THR A 372 -24.84 -22.61 5.89
N ALA A 373 -25.09 -23.10 4.68
CA ALA A 373 -26.13 -22.63 3.77
C ALA A 373 -27.17 -23.71 3.51
N ALA A 374 -28.38 -23.30 3.09
CA ALA A 374 -29.38 -24.24 2.57
C ALA A 374 -28.90 -25.00 1.31
N SER A 375 -27.96 -24.41 0.56
CA SER A 375 -27.31 -25.02 -0.62
C SER A 375 -26.19 -26.01 -0.28
N GLY A 376 -25.80 -26.14 0.99
CA GLY A 376 -24.73 -27.01 1.45
C GLY A 376 -23.73 -26.29 2.36
N ASN A 377 -23.00 -27.06 3.17
CA ASN A 377 -22.00 -26.51 4.08
C ASN A 377 -20.65 -26.36 3.39
N LEU A 378 -20.06 -25.16 3.50
CA LEU A 378 -18.65 -24.92 3.23
C LEU A 378 -17.85 -25.10 4.52
N GLY A 379 -16.74 -25.83 4.44
CA GLY A 379 -15.79 -26.01 5.54
C GLY A 379 -14.39 -25.52 5.15
N PHE A 380 -13.67 -24.92 6.09
CA PHE A 380 -12.34 -24.37 5.86
C PHE A 380 -11.35 -24.86 6.92
N GLY A 381 -10.18 -25.31 6.47
CA GLY A 381 -9.08 -25.72 7.33
C GLY A 381 -7.91 -24.75 7.23
N TYR A 382 -7.33 -24.40 8.38
CA TYR A 382 -6.22 -23.46 8.49
C TYR A 382 -4.96 -24.15 9.00
N SER A 383 -3.80 -23.72 8.50
CA SER A 383 -2.49 -24.17 8.99
C SER A 383 -2.13 -23.52 10.33
N ASP A 384 -1.02 -23.96 10.92
CA ASP A 384 -0.46 -23.37 12.15
C ASP A 384 0.09 -21.95 11.89
N ARG A 385 0.30 -21.61 10.61
CA ARG A 385 0.61 -20.23 10.13
C ARG A 385 -0.63 -19.37 9.90
N ASN A 386 -1.80 -19.86 10.32
CA ASN A 386 -3.09 -19.20 10.16
C ASN A 386 -3.50 -18.93 8.71
N ARG A 387 -3.14 -19.83 7.78
CA ARG A 387 -3.48 -19.72 6.34
C ARG A 387 -4.49 -20.77 5.94
N MET A 388 -5.49 -20.42 5.12
CA MET A 388 -6.48 -21.40 4.63
C MET A 388 -5.81 -22.39 3.69
N VAL A 389 -5.65 -23.64 4.11
CA VAL A 389 -4.99 -24.70 3.31
C VAL A 389 -5.98 -25.70 2.71
N LEU A 390 -7.24 -25.65 3.14
CA LEU A 390 -8.27 -26.62 2.76
C LEU A 390 -9.64 -25.95 2.66
N ALA A 391 -10.38 -26.26 1.60
CA ALA A 391 -11.80 -25.95 1.45
C ALA A 391 -12.61 -27.21 1.14
N GLN A 392 -13.78 -27.32 1.74
CA GLN A 392 -14.67 -28.48 1.63
C GLN A 392 -16.11 -28.08 1.33
N VAL A 393 -16.83 -28.90 0.55
CA VAL A 393 -18.27 -28.82 0.36
C VAL A 393 -18.89 -30.12 0.85
N ALA A 394 -19.84 -30.05 1.79
CA ALA A 394 -20.47 -31.21 2.42
C ALA A 394 -19.45 -32.26 2.91
N GLY A 395 -18.32 -31.80 3.45
CA GLY A 395 -17.23 -32.64 3.98
C GLY A 395 -16.26 -33.20 2.93
N SER A 396 -16.51 -32.99 1.63
CA SER A 396 -15.59 -33.39 0.56
C SER A 396 -14.64 -32.25 0.21
N THR A 397 -13.34 -32.51 0.11
CA THR A 397 -12.34 -31.52 -0.31
C THR A 397 -12.63 -31.03 -1.73
N VAL A 398 -12.82 -29.72 -1.88
CA VAL A 398 -12.98 -29.04 -3.17
C VAL A 398 -11.78 -28.16 -3.51
N GLY A 399 -11.00 -27.74 -2.51
CA GLY A 399 -9.80 -26.93 -2.68
C GLY A 399 -8.70 -27.34 -1.71
N SER A 400 -7.46 -27.38 -2.17
CA SER A 400 -6.26 -27.50 -1.34
C SER A 400 -5.22 -26.49 -1.80
N TYR A 401 -4.64 -25.76 -0.85
CA TYR A 401 -3.80 -24.60 -1.13
C TYR A 401 -2.42 -24.77 -0.49
N THR A 402 -1.38 -24.40 -1.22
CA THR A 402 0.00 -24.39 -0.74
C THR A 402 0.56 -22.99 -0.83
N TYR A 403 1.27 -22.58 0.23
CA TYR A 403 1.88 -21.27 0.36
C TYR A 403 3.38 -21.40 0.47
N ASP A 404 4.08 -20.32 0.13
CA ASP A 404 5.49 -20.17 0.48
C ASP A 404 5.68 -19.55 1.88
N ALA A 405 6.93 -19.38 2.28
CA ALA A 405 7.29 -18.80 3.56
C ALA A 405 6.88 -17.31 3.69
N LEU A 406 6.67 -16.61 2.58
CA LEU A 406 6.17 -15.24 2.57
C LEU A 406 4.66 -15.18 2.73
N GLY A 407 3.94 -16.28 2.48
CA GLY A 407 2.48 -16.34 2.50
C GLY A 407 1.85 -16.13 1.12
N GLU A 408 2.62 -16.15 0.05
CA GLU A 408 2.11 -16.15 -1.32
C GLU A 408 1.50 -17.53 -1.62
N ARG A 409 0.32 -17.58 -2.24
CA ARG A 409 -0.29 -18.87 -2.61
C ARG A 409 0.38 -19.40 -3.87
N ILE A 410 1.34 -20.31 -3.76
CA ILE A 410 2.10 -20.82 -4.90
C ILE A 410 1.43 -22.00 -5.63
N ARG A 411 0.43 -22.65 -5.02
CA ARG A 411 -0.29 -23.76 -5.65
C ARG A 411 -1.73 -23.90 -5.15
N LYS A 412 -2.63 -24.27 -6.06
CA LYS A 412 -4.00 -24.71 -5.78
C LYS A 412 -4.28 -26.06 -6.43
N VAL A 413 -5.02 -26.91 -5.74
CA VAL A 413 -5.65 -28.11 -6.31
C VAL A 413 -7.15 -28.01 -6.13
N SER A 414 -7.90 -28.11 -7.22
CA SER A 414 -9.37 -28.14 -7.21
C SER A 414 -9.86 -29.28 -8.12
N GLY A 415 -10.57 -30.24 -7.53
CA GLY A 415 -10.90 -31.50 -8.21
C GLY A 415 -9.64 -32.25 -8.68
N MET A 416 -9.52 -32.47 -10.00
CA MET A 416 -8.34 -33.09 -10.62
C MET A 416 -7.32 -32.07 -11.17
N THR A 417 -7.60 -30.78 -11.00
CA THR A 417 -6.84 -29.70 -11.62
C THR A 417 -5.85 -29.13 -10.63
N SER A 418 -4.62 -28.89 -11.08
CA SER A 418 -3.55 -28.26 -10.30
C SER A 418 -3.12 -26.99 -11.01
N GLU A 419 -3.09 -25.89 -10.28
CA GLU A 419 -2.63 -24.58 -10.74
C GLU A 419 -1.48 -24.11 -9.85
N THR A 420 -0.46 -23.49 -10.45
CA THR A 420 0.67 -22.89 -9.75
C THR A 420 0.73 -21.41 -10.05
N TYR A 421 1.17 -20.62 -9.08
CA TYR A 421 1.21 -19.16 -9.17
C TYR A 421 2.60 -18.62 -8.90
N SER A 422 2.94 -17.52 -9.54
CA SER A 422 4.20 -16.81 -9.33
C SER A 422 3.94 -15.34 -9.09
N TYR A 423 4.71 -14.74 -8.18
CA TYR A 423 4.55 -13.36 -7.75
C TYR A 423 5.87 -12.61 -7.87
N ASP A 424 5.79 -11.28 -8.04
CA ASP A 424 6.97 -10.43 -7.99
C ASP A 424 7.47 -10.17 -6.55
N GLU A 425 8.44 -9.26 -6.39
CA GLU A 425 8.95 -8.84 -5.07
C GLU A 425 7.92 -8.03 -4.24
N GLY A 426 6.89 -7.50 -4.89
CA GLY A 426 5.77 -6.80 -4.25
C GLY A 426 4.60 -7.73 -3.88
N GLN A 427 4.71 -9.04 -4.10
CA GLN A 427 3.61 -10.02 -4.04
C GLN A 427 2.47 -9.72 -5.05
N GLN A 428 2.75 -9.01 -6.14
CA GLN A 428 1.82 -8.88 -7.26
C GLN A 428 1.85 -10.17 -8.09
N LEU A 429 0.67 -10.74 -8.35
CA LEU A 429 0.53 -11.97 -9.13
C LEU A 429 1.00 -11.74 -10.58
N LEU A 430 2.03 -12.49 -10.99
CA LEU A 430 2.60 -12.43 -12.33
C LEU A 430 2.02 -13.48 -13.26
N SER A 431 1.75 -14.69 -12.76
CA SER A 431 1.25 -15.77 -13.61
C SER A 431 0.45 -16.84 -12.87
N GLU A 432 -0.42 -17.52 -13.61
CA GLU A 432 -1.08 -18.77 -13.25
C GLU A 432 -0.77 -19.83 -14.32
N GLN A 433 -0.38 -21.04 -13.90
CA GLN A 433 0.00 -22.13 -14.81
C GLN A 433 -0.69 -23.41 -14.39
N GLY A 434 -1.31 -24.14 -15.33
CA GLY A 434 -2.09 -25.35 -15.03
C GLY A 434 -3.29 -25.50 -15.97
N ALA A 435 -4.49 -25.26 -15.46
CA ALA A 435 -5.72 -25.27 -16.26
C ALA A 435 -5.70 -24.16 -17.32
N THR A 436 -5.29 -22.99 -16.88
CA THR A 436 -4.98 -21.82 -17.69
C THR A 436 -3.48 -21.55 -17.55
N ASN A 437 -2.80 -21.24 -18.65
CA ASN A 437 -1.42 -20.74 -18.62
C ASN A 437 -1.47 -19.29 -19.05
N ARG A 438 -1.39 -18.39 -18.07
CA ARG A 438 -1.56 -16.96 -18.25
C ARG A 438 -0.51 -16.19 -17.49
N ASP A 439 0.10 -15.25 -18.20
CA ASP A 439 0.92 -14.19 -17.62
C ASP A 439 0.13 -12.88 -17.60
N TYR A 440 0.13 -12.22 -16.44
CA TYR A 440 -0.53 -10.93 -16.19
C TYR A 440 0.48 -9.79 -16.39
N VAL A 441 0.18 -8.84 -17.28
CA VAL A 441 1.08 -7.73 -17.62
C VAL A 441 0.59 -6.45 -16.95
N TRP A 442 1.48 -5.84 -16.17
CA TRP A 442 1.17 -4.69 -15.31
C TRP A 442 1.93 -3.43 -15.72
N MET A 443 1.25 -2.28 -15.64
CA MET A 443 1.81 -0.93 -15.77
C MET A 443 1.59 -0.19 -14.44
N ASP A 444 2.64 -0.13 -13.60
CA ASP A 444 2.60 0.53 -12.28
C ASP A 444 1.34 0.17 -11.46
N GLY A 445 1.03 -1.12 -11.35
CA GLY A 445 -0.14 -1.63 -10.60
C GLY A 445 -1.44 -1.76 -11.40
N ILE A 446 -1.51 -1.22 -12.62
CA ILE A 446 -2.68 -1.35 -13.50
C ILE A 446 -2.50 -2.56 -14.42
N PRO A 447 -3.41 -3.55 -14.43
CA PRO A 447 -3.34 -4.65 -15.39
C PRO A 447 -3.72 -4.12 -16.77
N VAL A 448 -2.89 -4.38 -17.78
CA VAL A 448 -3.04 -3.81 -19.14
C VAL A 448 -3.09 -4.87 -20.24
N ALA A 449 -2.52 -6.05 -20.02
CA ALA A 449 -2.57 -7.14 -20.97
C ALA A 449 -2.40 -8.50 -20.30
N ASN A 450 -2.78 -9.55 -21.01
CA ASN A 450 -2.55 -10.94 -20.63
C ASN A 450 -1.87 -11.68 -21.79
N VAL A 451 -0.94 -12.56 -21.47
CA VAL A 451 -0.40 -13.53 -22.42
C VAL A 451 -0.94 -14.91 -22.07
N ASP A 452 -1.84 -15.41 -22.89
CA ASP A 452 -2.40 -16.75 -22.77
C ASP A 452 -1.63 -17.72 -23.65
N THR A 453 -1.15 -18.83 -23.09
CA THR A 453 -0.34 -19.81 -23.83
C THR A 453 -1.00 -21.18 -23.88
N SER A 454 -1.20 -21.71 -25.08
CA SER A 454 -1.71 -23.06 -25.33
C SER A 454 -0.76 -23.82 -26.26
N GLY A 455 -0.14 -24.88 -25.74
CA GLY A 455 0.95 -25.57 -26.43
C GLY A 455 2.11 -24.61 -26.68
N SER A 456 2.46 -24.38 -27.96
CA SER A 456 3.52 -23.45 -28.38
C SER A 456 2.98 -22.09 -28.87
N THR A 457 1.67 -21.88 -28.79
CA THR A 457 1.02 -20.66 -29.29
C THR A 457 0.69 -19.75 -28.12
N SER A 458 1.15 -18.50 -28.17
CA SER A 458 0.78 -17.46 -27.23
C SER A 458 -0.09 -16.39 -27.90
N THR A 459 -1.13 -15.94 -27.22
CA THR A 459 -2.03 -14.88 -27.67
C THR A 459 -2.09 -13.75 -26.65
N LEU A 460 -2.17 -12.51 -27.13
CA LEU A 460 -2.35 -11.34 -26.28
C LEU A 460 -3.82 -10.92 -26.23
N ALA A 461 -4.31 -10.68 -25.02
CA ALA A 461 -5.55 -9.96 -24.74
C ALA A 461 -5.23 -8.69 -23.94
N TYR A 462 -6.08 -7.68 -24.03
CA TYR A 462 -5.83 -6.36 -23.49
C TYR A 462 -6.87 -6.02 -22.43
N VAL A 463 -6.41 -5.50 -21.29
CA VAL A 463 -7.22 -5.26 -20.10
C VAL A 463 -7.50 -3.76 -19.97
N THR A 464 -8.77 -3.42 -19.81
CA THR A 464 -9.20 -2.09 -19.36
C THR A 464 -9.61 -2.20 -17.90
N ALA A 465 -8.86 -1.51 -17.03
CA ALA A 465 -9.07 -1.50 -15.59
C ALA A 465 -9.57 -0.13 -15.09
N ASP A 466 -10.35 -0.14 -14.01
CA ASP A 466 -10.97 1.07 -13.45
C ASP A 466 -10.00 1.96 -12.63
N GLN A 467 -10.54 2.88 -11.83
CA GLN A 467 -9.76 3.77 -10.98
C GLN A 467 -8.91 3.05 -9.93
N LEU A 468 -9.35 1.88 -9.47
CA LEU A 468 -8.67 1.10 -8.45
C LEU A 468 -7.61 0.17 -9.07
N GLY A 469 -7.60 0.03 -10.39
CA GLY A 469 -6.85 -1.03 -11.07
C GLY A 469 -7.63 -2.35 -11.17
N THR A 470 -8.94 -2.33 -10.92
CA THR A 470 -9.81 -3.51 -11.06
C THR A 470 -10.08 -3.78 -12.55
N PRO A 471 -9.80 -4.98 -13.08
CA PRO A 471 -10.14 -5.36 -14.45
C PRO A 471 -11.66 -5.26 -14.69
N ARG A 472 -12.09 -4.48 -15.69
CA ARG A 472 -13.52 -4.33 -16.05
C ARG A 472 -13.86 -4.88 -17.43
N ALA A 473 -12.90 -4.89 -18.35
CA ALA A 473 -13.08 -5.50 -19.66
C ALA A 473 -11.78 -6.09 -20.18
N ILE A 474 -11.89 -7.16 -20.96
CA ILE A 474 -10.78 -7.76 -21.69
C ILE A 474 -11.18 -7.88 -23.15
N ALA A 475 -10.37 -7.28 -24.02
CA ALA A 475 -10.56 -7.32 -25.46
C ALA A 475 -9.42 -8.08 -26.14
N ASN A 476 -9.74 -8.88 -27.16
CA ASN A 476 -8.73 -9.56 -27.96
C ASN A 476 -7.97 -8.59 -28.90
N ALA A 477 -7.06 -9.14 -29.70
CA ALA A 477 -6.27 -8.41 -30.67
C ALA A 477 -7.08 -7.68 -31.75
N SER A 478 -8.31 -8.11 -32.05
CA SER A 478 -9.22 -7.42 -32.97
C SER A 478 -10.05 -6.32 -32.29
N GLY A 479 -9.93 -6.15 -30.97
CA GLY A 479 -10.66 -5.17 -30.19
C GLY A 479 -12.06 -5.62 -29.75
N THR A 480 -12.44 -6.89 -29.96
CA THR A 480 -13.71 -7.44 -29.45
C THR A 480 -13.57 -7.80 -27.97
N THR A 481 -14.53 -7.35 -27.14
CA THR A 481 -14.59 -7.67 -25.72
C THR A 481 -15.04 -9.11 -25.49
N ASP A 482 -14.14 -9.96 -25.00
CA ASP A 482 -14.39 -11.38 -24.74
C ASP A 482 -14.78 -11.64 -23.28
N TRP A 483 -14.49 -10.70 -22.38
CA TRP A 483 -14.85 -10.77 -20.96
C TRP A 483 -15.14 -9.37 -20.41
N SER A 484 -16.14 -9.27 -19.54
CA SER A 484 -16.47 -8.03 -18.83
C SER A 484 -16.95 -8.30 -17.40
N TRP A 485 -16.62 -7.40 -16.49
CA TRP A 485 -17.09 -7.42 -15.11
C TRP A 485 -17.80 -6.10 -14.80
N PRO A 486 -19.12 -6.11 -14.52
CA PRO A 486 -19.87 -4.87 -14.38
C PRO A 486 -19.36 -4.04 -13.21
N TYR A 487 -19.35 -2.71 -13.41
CA TYR A 487 -19.13 -1.73 -12.35
C TYR A 487 -20.46 -1.39 -11.65
N VAL A 488 -21.49 -1.12 -12.47
CA VAL A 488 -22.89 -0.87 -12.04
C VAL A 488 -23.37 -2.01 -11.15
N GLY A 489 -23.91 -1.68 -9.97
CA GLY A 489 -24.51 -2.60 -9.02
C GLY A 489 -23.53 -3.51 -8.31
N ASN A 490 -22.22 -3.26 -8.45
CA ASN A 490 -21.20 -4.25 -8.10
C ASN A 490 -20.09 -3.69 -7.19
N ALA A 491 -20.46 -2.81 -6.25
CA ALA A 491 -19.51 -2.12 -5.38
C ALA A 491 -18.65 -3.10 -4.54
N TRP A 492 -19.19 -4.25 -4.13
CA TRP A 492 -18.48 -5.26 -3.33
C TRP A 492 -17.98 -6.47 -4.12
N GLY A 493 -18.20 -6.50 -5.44
CA GLY A 493 -17.75 -7.59 -6.31
C GLY A 493 -18.62 -8.85 -6.25
N GLU A 494 -19.91 -8.72 -6.00
CA GLU A 494 -20.87 -9.82 -5.84
C GLU A 494 -21.40 -10.36 -7.16
N ILE A 495 -21.50 -9.50 -8.18
CA ILE A 495 -21.99 -9.90 -9.50
C ILE A 495 -20.84 -10.59 -10.23
N ALA A 496 -21.06 -11.81 -10.72
CA ALA A 496 -20.06 -12.54 -11.48
C ALA A 496 -19.77 -11.84 -12.83
N PRO A 497 -18.52 -11.94 -13.35
CA PRO A 497 -18.23 -11.45 -14.69
C PRO A 497 -18.93 -12.29 -15.76
N THR A 498 -19.11 -11.69 -16.93
CA THR A 498 -19.59 -12.36 -18.15
C THR A 498 -18.43 -12.57 -19.12
N GLY A 499 -18.38 -13.72 -19.77
CA GLY A 499 -17.30 -14.04 -20.71
C GLY A 499 -17.76 -14.97 -21.83
N THR A 500 -17.19 -14.80 -23.01
CA THR A 500 -17.44 -15.61 -24.21
C THR A 500 -16.25 -16.52 -24.45
N GLY A 501 -16.20 -17.65 -23.74
CA GLY A 501 -15.07 -18.59 -23.84
C GLY A 501 -13.77 -18.09 -23.19
N TYR A 502 -13.81 -16.96 -22.49
CA TYR A 502 -12.68 -16.38 -21.76
C TYR A 502 -13.01 -16.27 -20.27
N THR A 503 -12.16 -16.87 -19.42
CA THR A 503 -12.28 -16.78 -17.95
C THR A 503 -11.13 -15.94 -17.41
N TYR A 504 -11.42 -15.05 -16.47
CA TYR A 504 -10.44 -14.19 -15.82
C TYR A 504 -10.74 -14.06 -14.33
N ASN A 505 -9.75 -14.37 -13.49
CA ASN A 505 -9.96 -14.56 -12.06
C ASN A 505 -9.46 -13.41 -11.19
N LEU A 506 -8.70 -12.44 -11.73
CA LEU A 506 -8.40 -11.24 -10.95
C LEU A 506 -9.70 -10.47 -10.63
N ARG A 507 -9.77 -9.93 -9.41
CA ARG A 507 -10.89 -9.11 -8.91
C ARG A 507 -10.36 -7.74 -8.51
N PHE A 508 -10.74 -7.22 -7.35
CA PHE A 508 -10.10 -6.03 -6.79
C PHE A 508 -8.57 -6.24 -6.67
N PRO A 509 -7.77 -5.18 -6.57
CA PRO A 509 -6.32 -5.31 -6.44
C PRO A 509 -5.92 -6.33 -5.37
N GLY A 510 -4.98 -7.21 -5.71
CA GLY A 510 -4.53 -8.30 -4.84
C GLY A 510 -5.37 -9.58 -4.89
N GLN A 511 -6.59 -9.51 -5.41
CA GLN A 511 -7.57 -10.59 -5.30
C GLN A 511 -7.57 -11.54 -6.51
N TYR A 512 -7.52 -12.83 -6.22
CA TYR A 512 -7.76 -13.93 -7.16
C TYR A 512 -9.00 -14.72 -6.76
N PHE A 513 -10.01 -14.78 -7.62
CA PHE A 513 -11.27 -15.47 -7.37
C PHE A 513 -11.15 -16.98 -7.51
N ASP A 514 -11.62 -17.71 -6.49
CA ASP A 514 -11.68 -19.16 -6.45
C ASP A 514 -13.12 -19.64 -6.63
N GLN A 515 -13.38 -20.23 -7.80
CA GLN A 515 -14.72 -20.70 -8.15
C GLN A 515 -15.23 -21.79 -7.19
N GLU A 516 -14.36 -22.62 -6.66
CA GLU A 516 -14.75 -23.75 -5.80
C GLU A 516 -15.26 -23.31 -4.42
N THR A 517 -14.93 -22.10 -3.97
CA THR A 517 -15.38 -21.52 -2.69
C THR A 517 -16.31 -20.33 -2.87
N GLY A 518 -16.21 -19.63 -4.00
CA GLY A 518 -16.84 -18.32 -4.19
C GLY A 518 -16.12 -17.18 -3.45
N LEU A 519 -14.94 -17.44 -2.89
CA LEU A 519 -14.11 -16.45 -2.20
C LEU A 519 -13.03 -15.92 -3.14
N SER A 520 -12.43 -14.80 -2.75
CA SER A 520 -11.20 -14.32 -3.38
C SER A 520 -10.01 -14.46 -2.44
N ASN A 521 -8.99 -15.20 -2.84
CA ASN A 521 -7.71 -15.16 -2.16
C ASN A 521 -7.08 -13.77 -2.35
N ASN A 522 -6.76 -13.10 -1.25
CA ASN A 522 -6.19 -11.77 -1.24
C ASN A 522 -4.85 -11.75 -0.49
N VAL A 523 -3.89 -12.50 -1.03
CA VAL A 523 -2.52 -12.70 -0.52
C VAL A 523 -2.45 -13.23 0.91
N ARG A 524 -2.85 -12.47 1.94
CA ARG A 524 -2.83 -12.84 3.37
C ARG A 524 -4.14 -13.44 3.87
N ARG A 525 -5.27 -12.97 3.36
CA ARG A 525 -6.62 -13.33 3.81
C ARG A 525 -7.51 -13.73 2.65
N ASP A 526 -8.67 -14.27 2.94
CA ASP A 526 -9.67 -14.65 1.94
C ASP A 526 -10.90 -13.76 2.09
N TYR A 527 -11.24 -13.06 1.01
CA TYR A 527 -12.33 -12.08 0.94
C TYR A 527 -13.63 -12.74 0.49
N ASP A 528 -14.71 -12.48 1.21
CA ASP A 528 -16.07 -12.89 0.87
C ASP A 528 -16.85 -11.68 0.35
N SER A 529 -17.03 -11.61 -0.97
CA SER A 529 -17.72 -10.50 -1.60
C SER A 529 -19.18 -10.38 -1.15
N SER A 530 -19.84 -11.50 -0.81
CA SER A 530 -21.24 -11.48 -0.38
C SER A 530 -21.45 -10.71 0.93
N THR A 531 -20.45 -10.71 1.80
CA THR A 531 -20.48 -9.99 3.08
C THR A 531 -19.58 -8.76 3.09
N GLY A 532 -18.74 -8.58 2.07
CA GLY A 532 -17.77 -7.50 1.93
C GLY A 532 -16.74 -7.46 3.06
N ARG A 533 -16.30 -8.62 3.53
CA ARG A 533 -15.41 -8.80 4.69
C ARG A 533 -14.47 -9.99 4.48
N TYR A 534 -13.42 -10.07 5.29
CA TYR A 534 -12.48 -11.19 5.32
C TYR A 534 -12.96 -12.32 6.23
N LEU A 535 -12.52 -13.55 5.94
CA LEU A 535 -12.79 -14.72 6.79
C LEU A 535 -11.88 -14.80 8.02
N GLN A 536 -10.72 -14.15 7.96
CA GLN A 536 -9.73 -14.07 9.04
C GLN A 536 -9.65 -12.65 9.58
N SER A 537 -9.35 -12.53 10.87
CA SER A 537 -8.95 -11.26 11.48
C SER A 537 -7.63 -10.78 10.84
N ASP A 538 -7.48 -9.47 10.68
CA ASP A 538 -6.27 -8.86 10.15
C ASP A 538 -5.05 -9.20 11.03
N PRO A 539 -3.98 -9.79 10.47
CA PRO A 539 -2.73 -10.02 11.18
C PRO A 539 -2.09 -8.77 11.81
N LEU A 540 -2.42 -7.57 11.32
CA LEU A 540 -1.97 -6.29 11.90
C LEU A 540 -2.80 -5.87 13.13
N GLY A 541 -3.88 -6.58 13.45
CA GLY A 541 -4.77 -6.28 14.56
C GLY A 541 -5.38 -4.88 14.42
N LEU A 542 -5.40 -4.10 15.50
CA LEU A 542 -6.02 -2.77 15.51
C LEU A 542 -5.30 -1.72 14.64
N LEU A 543 -4.10 -2.01 14.12
CA LEU A 543 -3.45 -1.15 13.12
C LEU A 543 -4.24 -1.15 11.79
N ALA A 544 -4.98 -2.22 11.51
CA ALA A 544 -5.87 -2.32 10.37
C ALA A 544 -7.23 -1.64 10.56
N GLY A 545 -7.42 -1.02 11.72
CA GLY A 545 -8.67 -0.37 12.08
C GLY A 545 -9.47 -1.14 13.14
N PRO A 546 -10.59 -0.56 13.57
CA PRO A 546 -11.35 -1.05 14.73
C PRO A 546 -12.10 -2.36 14.47
N SER A 547 -12.47 -2.67 13.22
CA SER A 547 -12.96 -4.00 12.84
C SER A 547 -11.90 -4.70 12.00
N THR A 548 -11.27 -5.70 12.60
CA THR A 548 -10.16 -6.45 11.96
C THR A 548 -10.61 -7.35 10.79
N TYR A 549 -11.90 -7.38 10.46
CA TYR A 549 -12.46 -8.17 9.35
C TYR A 549 -12.97 -7.31 8.20
N ALA A 550 -13.05 -5.99 8.39
CA ALA A 550 -13.59 -5.09 7.38
C ALA A 550 -12.72 -5.08 6.13
N TYR A 551 -13.34 -4.98 4.96
CA TYR A 551 -12.64 -4.65 3.73
C TYR A 551 -12.64 -3.13 3.55
N VAL A 552 -11.43 -2.54 3.53
CA VAL A 552 -11.15 -1.15 3.18
C VAL A 552 -12.04 -0.11 3.89
N GLY A 553 -12.26 -0.34 5.18
CA GLY A 553 -13.12 0.50 6.02
C GLY A 553 -14.59 0.58 5.58
N GLY A 554 -15.07 -0.30 4.70
CA GLY A 554 -16.44 -0.26 4.16
C GLY A 554 -16.63 0.71 2.99
N ASN A 555 -15.54 1.17 2.35
CA ASN A 555 -15.58 2.05 1.19
C ASN A 555 -14.85 1.44 -0.04
N PRO A 556 -15.44 0.38 -0.64
CA PRO A 556 -14.79 -0.39 -1.72
C PRO A 556 -14.73 0.33 -3.06
N LEU A 557 -15.38 1.49 -3.20
CA LEU A 557 -15.38 2.28 -4.44
C LEU A 557 -14.16 3.20 -4.56
N SER A 558 -13.58 3.55 -3.41
CA SER A 558 -12.48 4.52 -3.30
C SER A 558 -11.17 3.87 -2.85
N ASN A 559 -11.22 2.80 -2.07
CA ASN A 559 -10.08 2.23 -1.37
C ASN A 559 -9.75 0.81 -1.85
N ILE A 560 -8.51 0.38 -1.63
CA ILE A 560 -7.99 -0.93 -2.05
C ILE A 560 -7.21 -1.59 -0.89
N ASP A 561 -7.21 -2.92 -0.84
CA ASP A 561 -6.34 -3.71 0.04
C ASP A 561 -5.61 -4.78 -0.79
N PRO A 562 -4.49 -4.44 -1.47
CA PRO A 562 -3.78 -5.35 -2.36
C PRO A 562 -3.11 -6.54 -1.67
N MET A 563 -2.94 -6.49 -0.35
CA MET A 563 -2.24 -7.51 0.42
C MET A 563 -3.17 -8.31 1.33
N GLY A 564 -4.45 -7.93 1.43
CA GLY A 564 -5.31 -8.43 2.49
C GLY A 564 -4.80 -8.02 3.87
N LEU A 565 -4.17 -6.86 3.98
CA LEU A 565 -3.75 -6.20 5.21
C LEU A 565 -4.18 -4.74 5.07
N ASP A 566 -5.21 -4.33 5.78
CA ASP A 566 -5.59 -2.93 5.77
C ASP A 566 -4.54 -2.22 6.65
N ASP A 567 -3.77 -1.29 6.11
CA ASP A 567 -2.97 -0.35 6.88
C ASP A 567 -3.44 1.02 6.45
N THR A 568 -3.82 1.86 7.40
CA THR A 568 -4.19 3.27 7.20
C THR A 568 -3.25 4.05 6.26
N ALA A 569 -1.99 3.62 6.10
CA ALA A 569 -1.04 4.16 5.12
C ALA A 569 -1.25 3.71 3.65
N CYS A 570 -1.73 2.49 3.38
CA CYS A 570 -2.00 1.97 2.03
C CYS A 570 -3.36 2.43 1.46
N VAL A 571 -4.29 2.86 2.31
CA VAL A 571 -5.64 3.34 1.93
C VAL A 571 -5.60 4.54 0.97
N MET A 572 -4.50 5.30 0.92
CA MET A 572 -4.41 6.56 0.17
C MET A 572 -3.44 6.54 -1.04
N ASN A 573 -2.53 5.57 -1.17
CA ASN A 573 -1.54 5.55 -2.26
C ASN A 573 -0.92 4.16 -2.56
N PRO A 574 -1.18 3.56 -3.74
CA PRO A 574 -0.64 2.26 -4.14
C PRO A 574 0.90 2.19 -4.20
N SER A 575 1.57 3.33 -4.39
CA SER A 575 3.04 3.39 -4.53
C SER A 575 3.80 3.28 -3.20
N LEU A 576 3.11 3.25 -2.06
CA LEU A 576 3.68 3.10 -0.73
C LEU A 576 3.68 1.65 -0.21
N CYS A 577 3.01 0.72 -0.89
CA CYS A 577 2.77 -0.64 -0.39
C CYS A 577 3.94 -1.64 -0.59
N GLY A 578 5.18 -1.15 -0.66
CA GLY A 578 6.38 -2.01 -0.66
C GLY A 578 6.73 -2.50 0.75
N TRP A 579 7.23 -3.73 0.88
CA TRP A 579 7.67 -4.42 2.11
C TRP A 579 8.70 -3.69 3.01
N GLY A 580 9.10 -2.46 2.68
CA GLY A 580 10.10 -1.69 3.41
C GLY A 580 9.72 -1.29 4.83
N PHE A 581 8.47 -1.50 5.25
CA PHE A 581 7.98 -1.04 6.56
C PHE A 581 8.03 -2.08 7.68
N MET A 582 8.29 -3.36 7.39
CA MET A 582 8.07 -4.40 8.41
C MET A 582 9.30 -5.20 8.84
N ASN A 583 10.55 -4.91 8.41
CA ASN A 583 11.74 -5.60 8.95
C ASN A 583 13.13 -4.96 8.73
N THR A 584 13.27 -3.64 8.56
CA THR A 584 14.60 -2.99 8.50
C THR A 584 14.73 -1.85 9.52
N PRO A 585 15.86 -1.73 10.24
CA PRO A 585 16.16 -0.49 10.96
C PRO A 585 16.25 0.63 9.91
N VAL A 586 15.49 1.70 10.15
CA VAL A 586 15.34 2.85 9.26
C VAL A 586 16.70 3.48 8.98
N THR A 587 17.14 3.41 7.72
CA THR A 587 17.99 4.45 7.12
C THR A 587 17.38 4.86 5.79
N SER A 588 16.37 5.72 5.83
CA SER A 588 15.94 6.46 4.65
C SER A 588 16.94 7.58 4.39
N ASN A 589 17.71 7.48 3.31
CA ASN A 589 18.45 8.62 2.77
C ASN A 589 17.47 9.53 2.02
N VAL A 590 16.85 10.46 2.75
CA VAL A 590 16.17 11.61 2.12
C VAL A 590 17.25 12.56 1.64
N SER A 591 17.37 12.70 0.33
CA SER A 591 18.25 13.71 -0.27
C SER A 591 17.54 15.06 -0.21
N VAL A 592 17.85 15.89 0.80
CA VAL A 592 17.39 17.28 0.87
C VAL A 592 18.35 18.15 0.06
N GLY A 593 17.92 18.60 -1.11
CA GLY A 593 18.61 19.66 -1.85
C GLY A 593 18.29 21.02 -1.22
N ILE A 594 19.24 21.62 -0.53
CA ILE A 594 19.20 23.02 -0.13
C ILE A 594 19.66 23.88 -1.32
N ASN A 595 18.76 24.69 -1.87
CA ASN A 595 19.12 25.71 -2.85
C ASN A 595 19.55 26.98 -2.11
N GLU A 596 20.74 27.50 -2.41
CA GLU A 596 21.32 28.69 -1.79
C GLU A 596 20.65 29.99 -2.27
N THR A 597 19.38 30.19 -1.93
CA THR A 597 18.77 31.52 -1.91
C THR A 597 17.72 31.53 -0.81
N GLY A 598 18.05 32.14 0.34
CA GLY A 598 17.12 32.29 1.45
C GLY A 598 15.88 33.07 1.05
N SER A 599 14.74 32.39 0.94
CA SER A 599 13.39 32.94 1.02
C SER A 599 12.41 31.80 1.31
N ALA A 600 11.75 31.87 2.46
CA ALA A 600 10.76 30.90 2.90
C ALA A 600 9.48 31.00 2.05
N ALA A 601 9.05 29.89 1.47
CA ALA A 601 7.69 29.68 1.02
C ALA A 601 7.15 28.43 1.74
N ILE A 602 6.15 28.63 2.60
CA ILE A 602 5.40 27.57 3.27
C ILE A 602 4.31 27.11 2.29
N LEU A 603 4.31 25.83 1.92
CA LEU A 603 3.15 25.14 1.35
C LEU A 603 2.94 23.83 2.13
N THR A 604 1.95 23.91 3.03
CA THR A 604 1.10 22.87 3.63
C THR A 604 1.71 21.64 4.30
N GLU A 605 1.62 21.67 5.63
CA GLU A 605 1.19 20.64 6.60
C GLU A 605 1.29 19.14 6.19
N SER A 606 2.25 18.45 6.81
CA SER A 606 2.07 17.06 7.23
C SER A 606 2.30 17.00 8.75
N THR A 607 1.35 16.41 9.45
CA THR A 607 1.38 16.11 10.88
C THR A 607 2.49 15.11 11.17
N GLU A 608 3.38 15.47 12.09
CA GLU A 608 4.44 14.59 12.60
C GLU A 608 3.84 13.46 13.46
N PHE A 609 4.18 12.21 13.13
CA PHE A 609 4.25 11.13 14.11
C PHE A 609 5.59 10.42 13.93
N GLY A 610 6.40 10.42 14.98
CA GLY A 610 7.64 9.66 15.04
C GLY A 610 8.04 9.40 16.48
N PHE A 611 7.97 8.15 16.91
CA PHE A 611 8.68 7.64 18.08
C PHE A 611 9.95 6.95 17.61
N ALA A 612 11.10 7.33 18.17
CA ALA A 612 12.31 6.53 18.09
C ALA A 612 12.65 6.06 19.52
N ALA A 613 12.76 4.75 19.69
CA ALA A 613 13.32 4.15 20.88
C ALA A 613 14.85 4.07 20.73
N ASP A 614 15.58 4.84 21.54
CA ASP A 614 16.80 4.33 22.19
C ASP A 614 16.95 5.02 23.56
N SER A 615 17.51 4.26 24.48
CA SER A 615 17.58 4.37 25.93
C SER A 615 18.16 5.68 26.51
N THR A 616 17.35 6.33 27.36
CA THR A 616 17.60 7.45 28.31
C THR A 616 17.18 8.88 27.86
N PRO A 617 16.58 9.71 28.77
CA PRO A 617 15.79 10.87 28.37
C PRO A 617 16.60 12.16 28.50
N ASN A 618 17.09 12.73 27.40
CA ASN A 618 17.40 14.16 27.23
C ASN A 618 17.59 14.49 25.74
N ILE A 619 16.79 15.40 25.19
CA ILE A 619 16.90 15.87 23.79
C ILE A 619 18.21 16.66 23.63
N CYS A 620 19.16 16.13 22.84
CA CYS A 620 20.35 16.82 22.40
C CYS A 620 20.41 16.81 20.87
N PHE A 621 20.65 17.97 20.26
CA PHE A 621 20.94 18.07 18.83
C PHE A 621 22.45 18.08 18.60
N TYR A 622 22.93 17.38 17.57
CA TYR A 622 24.29 17.52 17.07
C TYR A 622 24.27 18.06 15.64
N ALA A 623 25.19 18.97 15.34
CA ALA A 623 25.48 19.41 13.98
C ALA A 623 26.98 19.18 13.71
N THR A 624 27.29 18.48 12.63
CA THR A 624 28.65 18.30 12.14
C THR A 624 28.83 19.18 10.91
N THR A 625 29.68 20.21 11.00
CA THR A 625 30.07 21.00 9.84
C THR A 625 31.43 20.52 9.33
N CYS A 626 31.47 20.16 8.05
CA CYS A 626 32.71 19.90 7.33
C CYS A 626 33.00 21.13 6.47
N ALA A 627 34.05 21.88 6.79
CA ALA A 627 34.50 22.98 5.94
C ALA A 627 35.61 22.48 5.02
N SER A 628 35.37 22.51 3.72
CA SER A 628 36.44 22.50 2.71
C SER A 628 37.02 23.91 2.66
N ALA A 629 38.23 24.13 3.19
CA ALA A 629 38.91 25.39 3.01
C ALA A 629 39.46 25.47 1.57
N VAL A 630 38.65 26.00 0.64
CA VAL A 630 39.20 26.55 -0.61
C VAL A 630 39.62 27.98 -0.29
N GLY A 631 40.91 28.19 -0.07
CA GLY A 631 41.47 29.54 0.03
C GLY A 631 41.39 30.23 -1.33
N LEU A 632 40.39 31.10 -1.52
CA LEU A 632 40.38 32.05 -2.63
C LEU A 632 41.09 33.33 -2.19
N GLY A 633 42.23 33.59 -2.84
CA GLY A 633 42.98 34.84 -2.72
C GLY A 633 42.16 36.04 -3.20
N ALA A 634 42.51 37.19 -2.66
CA ALA A 634 41.86 38.48 -2.87
C ALA A 634 41.76 38.93 -4.34
N GLY A 635 40.63 39.55 -4.69
CA GLY A 635 40.54 40.56 -5.76
C GLY A 635 39.43 40.35 -6.79
N GLY A 636 38.43 41.25 -6.82
CA GLY A 636 37.60 41.48 -8.00
C GLY A 636 36.10 41.63 -7.74
N SER A 637 35.64 42.86 -7.50
CA SER A 637 34.22 43.23 -7.48
C SER A 637 33.68 43.43 -8.90
N VAL A 638 32.49 42.90 -9.23
CA VAL A 638 31.64 43.45 -10.29
C VAL A 638 30.18 43.41 -9.83
N SER A 639 29.61 44.59 -9.62
CA SER A 639 28.17 44.82 -9.43
C SER A 639 27.46 44.85 -10.78
N GLY A 640 26.27 44.26 -10.85
CA GLY A 640 25.37 44.41 -12.00
C GLY A 640 24.00 43.81 -11.74
N ALA A 641 23.10 44.60 -11.16
CA ALA A 641 21.67 44.30 -11.12
C ALA A 641 21.03 44.68 -12.47
N VAL A 642 20.30 43.76 -13.10
CA VAL A 642 19.37 44.07 -14.19
C VAL A 642 18.02 43.42 -13.85
N GLY A 643 17.01 44.28 -13.70
CA GLY A 643 15.67 43.92 -13.25
C GLY A 643 14.85 43.16 -14.29
N VAL A 644 13.93 42.35 -13.78
CA VAL A 644 12.98 41.53 -14.54
C VAL A 644 11.80 42.41 -14.97
N GLY A 645 11.62 42.60 -16.27
CA GLY A 645 10.43 43.22 -16.86
C GLY A 645 9.44 42.14 -17.31
N THR A 646 8.21 42.21 -16.79
CA THR A 646 7.06 41.39 -17.20
C THR A 646 6.57 41.78 -18.58
N GLY A 647 6.44 40.82 -19.50
CA GLY A 647 5.81 41.01 -20.81
C GLY A 647 5.35 39.68 -21.42
N ALA A 648 4.04 39.55 -21.62
CA ALA A 648 3.40 38.44 -22.31
C ALA A 648 3.67 38.49 -23.82
N LEU A 649 3.91 37.34 -24.46
CA LEU A 649 3.85 37.17 -25.91
C LEU A 649 3.15 35.86 -26.28
N SER A 650 2.26 35.96 -27.26
CA SER A 650 1.34 34.97 -27.81
C SER A 650 1.95 34.09 -28.91
N SER A 651 1.22 33.01 -29.22
CA SER A 651 1.41 31.98 -30.27
C SER A 651 1.90 32.42 -31.66
N GLY A 652 2.71 31.58 -32.32
CA GLY A 652 2.87 31.54 -33.79
C GLY A 652 4.16 30.92 -34.35
N ASP A 653 4.13 29.60 -34.60
CA ASP A 653 4.74 28.74 -35.66
C ASP A 653 6.20 28.83 -36.19
N VAL A 654 6.70 27.60 -36.48
CA VAL A 654 7.64 27.11 -37.53
C VAL A 654 9.11 26.74 -37.13
N ASN A 655 9.29 25.44 -36.89
CA ASN A 655 10.30 24.49 -37.43
C ASN A 655 11.70 24.98 -37.86
N THR A 656 12.76 24.38 -37.29
CA THR A 656 13.78 23.58 -38.04
C THR A 656 14.84 22.92 -37.12
N ALA A 657 15.01 21.60 -37.31
CA ALA A 657 16.22 20.78 -37.14
C ALA A 657 17.16 21.01 -35.93
N GLY A 658 17.00 20.20 -34.88
CA GLY A 658 18.02 19.97 -33.85
C GLY A 658 18.64 18.58 -33.99
N ALA A 659 19.85 18.51 -34.53
CA ALA A 659 20.72 17.35 -34.34
C ALA A 659 21.18 17.35 -32.87
N GLY A 660 20.65 16.42 -32.07
CA GLY A 660 21.11 16.21 -30.69
C GLY A 660 22.46 15.50 -30.70
N PHE A 661 23.49 16.16 -30.18
CA PHE A 661 24.80 15.58 -29.92
C PHE A 661 24.80 14.96 -28.51
N ASP A 662 25.22 13.70 -28.45
CA ASP A 662 25.26 12.83 -27.28
C ASP A 662 26.45 13.19 -26.37
N LEU A 663 26.23 13.31 -25.05
CA LEU A 663 27.27 13.42 -24.03
C LEU A 663 27.20 12.20 -23.10
N GLY A 664 27.28 11.02 -23.70
CA GLY A 664 27.37 9.73 -23.00
C GLY A 664 28.79 9.26 -22.66
N ASP A 665 29.86 9.86 -23.20
CA ASP A 665 31.22 9.33 -23.03
C ASP A 665 32.27 10.43 -22.71
N ALA A 666 32.37 10.84 -21.44
CA ALA A 666 33.55 11.55 -20.93
C ALA A 666 33.77 11.48 -19.41
N ALA A 667 33.13 10.56 -18.68
CA ALA A 667 33.41 10.35 -17.26
C ALA A 667 34.55 9.33 -17.05
N ASN A 668 35.66 9.53 -17.75
CA ASN A 668 36.97 8.95 -17.47
C ASN A 668 37.93 9.54 -18.49
N LEU A 669 38.59 10.66 -18.14
CA LEU A 669 39.88 11.18 -18.65
C LEU A 669 39.94 12.68 -18.33
N GLY A 670 40.70 13.05 -17.28
CA GLY A 670 40.79 14.42 -16.78
C GLY A 670 41.42 15.42 -17.75
N GLY A 671 40.59 16.14 -18.50
CA GLY A 671 40.97 17.31 -19.31
C GLY A 671 40.05 18.50 -19.02
N THR A 672 40.59 19.72 -19.11
CA THR A 672 39.85 20.97 -18.89
C THR A 672 39.27 21.50 -20.19
N VAL A 673 38.00 21.91 -20.16
CA VAL A 673 37.27 22.51 -21.29
C VAL A 673 37.34 24.04 -21.18
N GLN A 674 37.74 24.74 -22.25
CA GLN A 674 37.64 26.20 -22.33
C GLN A 674 36.75 26.64 -23.49
N TYR A 675 36.01 27.72 -23.25
CA TYR A 675 35.12 28.39 -24.20
C TYR A 675 35.90 29.40 -25.04
N ASP A 676 35.78 29.33 -26.37
CA ASP A 676 36.34 30.32 -27.30
C ASP A 676 35.22 31.22 -27.85
N PRO A 677 35.18 32.51 -27.47
CA PRO A 677 34.15 33.45 -27.92
C PRO A 677 34.22 33.81 -29.40
N SER A 678 35.32 33.50 -30.10
CA SER A 678 35.49 33.86 -31.52
C SER A 678 34.90 32.85 -32.50
N SER A 679 34.66 31.63 -32.04
CA SER A 679 34.10 30.52 -32.82
C SER A 679 32.77 29.98 -32.27
N ASN A 680 32.31 30.51 -31.13
CA ASN A 680 31.11 30.06 -30.42
C ASN A 680 31.14 28.54 -30.13
N GLY A 681 32.33 28.01 -29.80
CA GLY A 681 32.58 26.59 -29.58
C GLY A 681 33.56 26.31 -28.43
N PHE A 682 33.50 25.09 -27.90
CA PHE A 682 34.40 24.60 -26.85
C PHE A 682 35.49 23.71 -27.44
N SER A 683 36.74 23.87 -26.99
CA SER A 683 37.85 22.99 -27.39
C SER A 683 38.43 22.26 -26.20
N VAL A 684 38.85 21.00 -26.42
CA VAL A 684 39.48 20.13 -25.43
C VAL A 684 40.93 19.89 -25.85
N SER A 685 41.90 20.28 -25.03
CA SER A 685 43.32 19.97 -25.28
C SER A 685 43.78 18.80 -24.40
N LYS A 686 44.48 17.82 -25.01
CA LYS A 686 45.12 16.71 -24.29
C LYS A 686 46.52 17.14 -23.82
N GLY A 687 46.70 17.36 -22.53
CA GLY A 687 48.01 17.54 -21.91
C GLY A 687 48.61 16.20 -21.46
N TYR A 688 49.79 15.86 -21.99
CA TYR A 688 50.65 14.79 -21.48
C TYR A 688 51.32 15.26 -20.18
N PHE A 689 51.28 14.45 -19.11
CA PHE A 689 52.27 14.54 -18.03
C PHE A 689 52.67 13.15 -17.54
N GLY A 690 53.97 12.86 -17.64
CA GLY A 690 54.63 11.79 -16.92
C GLY A 690 55.28 12.31 -15.63
N GLY A 691 55.52 11.38 -14.70
CA GLY A 691 56.62 11.42 -13.74
C GLY A 691 56.43 12.23 -12.45
N GLY A 692 56.15 11.52 -11.35
CA GLY A 692 56.88 11.68 -10.08
C GLY A 692 56.34 12.66 -9.03
N GLY A 693 55.94 12.10 -7.87
CA GLY A 693 56.23 12.68 -6.55
C GLY A 693 55.06 13.22 -5.72
N GLY A 694 54.84 12.60 -4.55
CA GLY A 694 54.41 13.28 -3.33
C GLY A 694 52.92 13.24 -2.97
N ILE A 695 52.52 12.23 -2.19
CA ILE A 695 51.26 12.21 -1.44
C ILE A 695 51.43 13.10 -0.20
N TRP A 696 50.59 14.13 -0.04
CA TRP A 696 50.31 14.75 1.25
C TRP A 696 48.82 14.64 1.52
N GLY A 697 48.44 13.81 2.50
CA GLY A 697 47.06 13.66 2.95
C GLY A 697 46.59 14.90 3.71
N GLY A 698 45.53 15.54 3.22
CA GLY A 698 44.75 16.49 4.01
C GLY A 698 43.86 15.73 4.98
N VAL A 699 44.02 15.98 6.29
CA VAL A 699 43.13 15.49 7.34
C VAL A 699 41.85 16.33 7.33
N LEU A 700 40.70 15.68 7.14
CA LEU A 700 39.39 16.28 7.34
C LEU A 700 39.22 16.57 8.85
N GLN A 701 39.27 17.84 9.27
CA GLN A 701 38.92 18.21 10.65
C GLN A 701 37.44 18.56 10.72
N CYS A 702 36.64 17.62 11.22
CA CYS A 702 35.26 17.87 11.62
C CYS A 702 35.24 18.47 13.03
N ARG A 703 34.47 19.54 13.24
CA ARG A 703 34.09 19.98 14.59
C ARG A 703 32.61 19.69 14.81
N THR A 704 32.33 18.91 15.86
CA THR A 704 30.98 18.66 16.34
C THR A 704 30.65 19.68 17.43
N HIS A 705 29.58 20.44 17.24
CA HIS A 705 29.06 21.35 18.27
C HIS A 705 27.82 20.73 18.93
N TYR A 706 27.85 20.65 20.26
CA TYR A 706 26.72 20.17 21.08
C TYR A 706 25.93 21.37 21.61
N TYR A 707 24.63 21.42 21.37
CA TYR A 707 23.74 22.41 21.97
C TYR A 707 22.77 21.72 22.94
N CYS A 708 22.92 21.98 24.23
CA CYS A 708 22.00 21.54 25.28
C CYS A 708 21.37 22.77 25.96
N ALA A 709 20.05 22.89 25.94
CA ALA A 709 19.36 23.86 26.79
C ALA A 709 19.24 23.29 28.22
N ARG A 710 19.84 23.96 29.22
CA ARG A 710 19.59 23.67 30.65
C ARG A 710 18.57 24.67 31.18
N ASN A 711 17.49 24.20 31.79
CA ASN A 711 16.78 25.01 32.80
C ASN A 711 17.46 24.81 34.16
N PRO A 712 17.66 25.87 34.97
CA PRO A 712 18.20 25.73 36.32
C PRO A 712 17.19 25.02 37.25
N PRO A 713 17.66 24.25 38.25
CA PRO A 713 16.77 23.54 39.17
C PRO A 713 16.03 24.52 40.11
N PRO A 714 14.82 24.18 40.57
CA PRO A 714 14.11 25.00 41.56
C PRO A 714 14.81 24.93 42.94
N PRO A 715 14.73 26.00 43.76
CA PRO A 715 15.37 26.02 45.07
C PRO A 715 14.72 25.02 46.04
N PRO A 716 15.50 24.43 46.98
CA PRO A 716 14.99 23.44 47.92
C PRO A 716 13.95 24.04 48.88
N LYS A 717 12.82 23.34 49.08
CA LYS A 717 11.83 23.68 50.11
C LYS A 717 12.38 23.34 51.50
N PRO A 718 12.17 24.18 52.52
CA PRO A 718 12.61 23.91 53.88
C PRO A 718 11.85 22.72 54.50
N PRO A 719 12.45 21.97 55.44
CA PRO A 719 11.82 20.82 56.06
C PRO A 719 10.62 21.25 56.91
N LYS A 720 9.46 20.60 56.71
CA LYS A 720 8.35 20.70 57.66
C LYS A 720 8.67 19.89 58.92
N PRO A 721 8.38 20.40 60.13
CA PRO A 721 8.67 19.71 61.37
C PRO A 721 7.78 18.47 61.53
N LYS A 722 8.36 17.39 62.05
CA LYS A 722 7.63 16.21 62.50
C LYS A 722 6.74 16.59 63.68
N CYS A 723 5.45 16.27 63.59
CA CYS A 723 4.56 15.79 64.65
C CYS A 723 3.43 15.02 63.98
#